data_AF-A0A0S8AYC8-F1
#
_entry.id   AF-A0A0S8AYC8-F1
#
_cell.length_a   1.000
_cell.length_b   1.000
_cell.length_c   1.000
_cell.angle_alpha   90.00
_cell.angle_beta   90.00
_cell.angle_gamma   90.00
#
_symmetry.space_group_name_H-M   'P 1'
#
loop_
_entity.id
_entity.type
_entity.pdbx_description
1 polymer ?
#
loop_
_entity_poly.entity_id
_entity_poly.type
_entity_poly.pdbx_seq_one_letter_code
_entity_poly.pdbx_strand_id
1 'polypeptide(L)'
;GDELFNAIDALRLGPGSWQIYFEGNNGREALHLYLIALSLRVFGQTVWAVRMPAVLLGTGSVLLAFGIGRNEFNRRVGFVAGVLMAVSFWPVIQSRWGFRAVSLTLMTLTMYSYIPARLFPFVILFWFIWLALTQHELIRQKLWDILLSLGIALIVFAPFGLYMIRNPEKVNQRIRGFRSVFDKVLDGQLEALFDPVSNTIRMFFISGDAAPRYFMVDQPVFDPLVGILLVAGLISTIWFALVKPQGQDKRAAYGLLLLWLGAMLVPGALAGFDSFTLRASGAIVPLYLMVAIGLETIYSLLKRKWPARRVLWQRGFAIVVMVGLAITLVRTWHTYFKVWIDGTNVRNVYHLALAEIGRYLEENPPPEGTEIFIAYDYVAETTPQAFPYYSDLPATWFNYNDSFGWRPDESTIWYFEPINRPLNPQSIGQLAPISEIETIHYGNGDPAFRLYRANTSQVNWIPQHPLDVRFEDGPRLIGFDFPGTLLRGEEIPMTLHWQVPDELQPLPNRLTYAQVFLQDESGNVWAQGEKLLGYPEAGWRNGDRFTTFLKLEVPEGIPPGPVYLRFGLRDWTGPTYNLISSNPERAGPFVIRSQPMMDLTVPDDTPLFDDTLALQGHSFSSFLVPGLPIDIALDWLVLNQPESDYRVQMTLSQPDADQPFLTQTFKLWPDIYPPSQWLKGEQVTTFHRLDVPLDIPTDTNPQLNLQLLPPDTDEPFLLSQGTNTLAELELVLREHIFEPPVFAYPLEARFGDDIRLLGYDLDTSNSVPNGQLRLTLYWQAINTPADSYTVFNHLVGNDGQIQGQLDSPPVSDAWLTSTWLPGEIIVDERDIPIRPNATAGTYSLIAGLYTASNGKRVPIIADGQNQPGDQLLLSTVTVNPE
;
A
#
# COMPACT_ATOMS: atom_id res chain seq x y z
N GLY A 1 13.38 -11.12 4.69
CA GLY A 1 13.21 -9.81 4.03
C GLY A 1 14.44 -8.94 4.18
N ASP A 2 14.48 -8.05 5.19
CA ASP A 2 15.46 -6.96 5.27
C ASP A 2 16.94 -7.38 5.28
N GLU A 3 17.30 -8.43 6.03
CA GLU A 3 18.69 -8.93 6.10
C GLU A 3 19.16 -9.49 4.75
N LEU A 4 18.26 -10.15 4.01
CA LEU A 4 18.54 -10.69 2.67
C LEU A 4 18.75 -9.57 1.65
N PHE A 5 17.88 -8.55 1.64
CA PHE A 5 18.07 -7.38 0.77
C PHE A 5 19.43 -6.73 1.00
N ASN A 6 19.89 -6.65 2.26
CA ASN A 6 21.21 -6.12 2.55
C ASN A 6 22.33 -7.00 1.98
N ALA A 7 22.18 -8.33 2.03
CA ALA A 7 23.15 -9.26 1.45
C ALA A 7 23.19 -9.16 -0.09
N ILE A 8 22.03 -9.16 -0.75
CA ILE A 8 21.92 -9.06 -2.23
C ILE A 8 22.55 -7.76 -2.73
N ASP A 9 22.20 -6.62 -2.14
CA ASP A 9 22.77 -5.34 -2.57
C ASP A 9 24.27 -5.26 -2.27
N ALA A 10 24.72 -5.82 -1.15
CA ALA A 10 26.14 -5.88 -0.82
C ALA A 10 26.94 -6.74 -1.82
N LEU A 11 26.37 -7.83 -2.34
CA LEU A 11 26.99 -8.67 -3.37
C LEU A 11 27.09 -7.96 -4.72
N ARG A 12 26.15 -7.05 -5.03
CA ARG A 12 26.17 -6.25 -6.26
C ARG A 12 27.22 -5.14 -6.25
N LEU A 13 27.86 -4.87 -5.11
CA LEU A 13 28.87 -3.82 -4.99
C LEU A 13 30.24 -4.24 -5.57
N GLY A 14 30.66 -3.55 -6.62
CA GLY A 14 31.97 -3.67 -7.27
C GLY A 14 32.69 -2.32 -7.43
N PRO A 15 33.88 -2.30 -8.05
CA PRO A 15 34.57 -1.07 -8.42
C PRO A 15 33.67 -0.21 -9.31
N GLY A 16 33.40 1.04 -8.89
CA GLY A 16 32.57 2.00 -9.65
C GLY A 16 31.07 2.00 -9.33
N SER A 17 30.57 1.06 -8.52
CA SER A 17 29.15 0.97 -8.15
C SER A 17 28.83 1.54 -6.76
N TRP A 18 29.66 2.46 -6.26
CA TRP A 18 29.50 3.03 -4.92
C TRP A 18 28.34 4.03 -4.91
N GLN A 19 27.34 3.77 -4.06
CA GLN A 19 26.14 4.59 -3.92
C GLN A 19 26.13 5.32 -2.57
N ILE A 20 25.72 6.58 -2.55
CA ILE A 20 25.53 7.31 -1.28
C ILE A 20 24.25 6.85 -0.57
N TYR A 21 23.27 6.36 -1.34
CA TYR A 21 21.98 5.90 -0.86
C TYR A 21 21.45 4.77 -1.76
N PHE A 22 20.89 3.72 -1.16
CA PHE A 22 20.31 2.58 -1.86
C PHE A 22 18.79 2.72 -1.86
N GLU A 23 18.17 2.89 -3.03
CA GLU A 23 16.74 3.19 -3.14
C GLU A 23 15.84 1.98 -2.84
N GLY A 24 16.32 0.76 -3.10
CA GLY A 24 15.57 -0.48 -2.86
C GLY A 24 15.23 -0.70 -1.37
N ASN A 25 14.20 -1.52 -1.11
CA ASN A 25 13.68 -1.83 0.23
C ASN A 25 13.41 -0.58 1.10
N ASN A 26 12.64 0.36 0.53
CA ASN A 26 12.20 1.59 1.20
C ASN A 26 13.35 2.52 1.62
N GLY A 27 14.44 2.55 0.86
CA GLY A 27 15.54 3.48 1.06
C GLY A 27 16.49 3.14 2.23
N ARG A 28 17.79 3.01 1.93
CA ARG A 28 18.83 2.63 2.90
C ARG A 28 20.13 3.42 2.79
N GLU A 29 20.64 3.87 3.92
CA GLU A 29 21.96 4.49 4.05
C GLU A 29 23.10 3.46 3.85
N ALA A 30 24.18 3.90 3.20
CA ALA A 30 25.17 3.00 2.60
C ALA A 30 26.14 2.31 3.57
N LEU A 31 26.41 2.89 4.75
CA LEU A 31 27.49 2.43 5.62
C LEU A 31 27.39 0.96 6.00
N HIS A 32 26.21 0.52 6.42
CA HIS A 32 25.99 -0.86 6.87
C HIS A 32 26.17 -1.87 5.72
N LEU A 33 25.72 -1.51 4.51
CA LEU A 33 25.89 -2.32 3.30
C LEU A 33 27.35 -2.46 2.91
N TYR A 34 28.14 -1.38 3.06
CA TYR A 34 29.58 -1.43 2.83
C TYR A 34 30.33 -2.31 3.82
N LEU A 35 29.93 -2.28 5.09
CA LEU A 35 30.49 -3.20 6.08
C LEU A 35 30.12 -4.66 5.76
N ILE A 36 28.90 -4.91 5.30
CA ILE A 36 28.48 -6.25 4.85
C ILE A 36 29.30 -6.68 3.62
N ALA A 37 29.43 -5.84 2.60
CA ALA A 37 30.18 -6.14 1.39
C ALA A 37 31.66 -6.45 1.70
N LEU A 38 32.28 -5.67 2.59
CA LEU A 38 33.63 -5.94 3.08
C LEU A 38 33.70 -7.29 3.81
N SER A 39 32.74 -7.56 4.69
CA SER A 39 32.67 -8.82 5.45
C SER A 39 32.51 -10.03 4.52
N LEU A 40 31.63 -9.95 3.52
CA LEU A 40 31.43 -10.98 2.49
C LEU A 40 32.71 -11.24 1.68
N ARG A 41 33.48 -10.20 1.36
CA ARG A 41 34.77 -10.34 0.66
C ARG A 41 35.85 -11.00 1.51
N VAL A 42 35.84 -10.77 2.83
CA VAL A 42 36.84 -11.31 3.77
C VAL A 42 36.51 -12.73 4.21
N PHE A 43 35.24 -13.02 4.50
CA PHE A 43 34.80 -14.28 5.12
C PHE A 43 33.98 -15.19 4.18
N GLY A 44 33.78 -14.78 2.93
CA GLY A 44 32.97 -15.52 1.95
C GLY A 44 31.47 -15.27 2.09
N GLN A 45 30.70 -15.83 1.14
CA GLN A 45 29.24 -15.67 1.05
C GLN A 45 28.51 -16.57 2.05
N THR A 46 28.54 -16.19 3.33
CA THR A 46 27.92 -16.95 4.42
C THR A 46 27.01 -16.07 5.28
N VAL A 47 26.01 -16.68 5.94
CA VAL A 47 25.12 -15.98 6.89
C VAL A 47 25.91 -15.30 8.02
N TRP A 48 26.99 -15.95 8.46
CA TRP A 48 27.92 -15.40 9.43
C TRP A 48 28.54 -14.08 8.94
N ALA A 49 29.04 -14.06 7.72
CA ALA A 49 29.67 -12.88 7.14
C ALA A 49 28.69 -11.70 7.02
N VAL A 50 27.41 -11.95 6.69
CA VAL A 50 26.37 -10.91 6.65
C VAL A 50 26.09 -10.30 8.02
N ARG A 51 26.14 -11.12 9.09
CA ARG A 51 25.84 -10.68 10.46
C ARG A 51 27.02 -10.05 11.19
N MET A 52 28.25 -10.36 10.79
CA MET A 52 29.46 -9.95 11.49
C MET A 52 29.57 -8.43 11.72
N PRO A 53 29.25 -7.54 10.76
CA PRO A 53 29.23 -6.11 11.01
C PRO A 53 28.34 -5.70 12.19
N ALA A 54 27.14 -6.25 12.28
CA ALA A 54 26.22 -5.94 13.36
C ALA A 54 26.73 -6.42 14.72
N VAL A 55 27.35 -7.60 14.77
CA VAL A 55 27.98 -8.14 15.98
C VAL A 55 29.11 -7.22 16.46
N LEU A 56 29.95 -6.73 15.55
CA LEU A 56 31.03 -5.81 15.87
C LEU A 56 30.52 -4.46 16.40
N LEU A 57 29.49 -3.89 15.75
CA LEU A 57 28.87 -2.64 16.17
C LEU A 57 28.19 -2.78 17.54
N GLY A 58 27.47 -3.88 17.77
CA GLY A 58 26.87 -4.21 19.07
C GLY A 58 27.90 -4.36 20.18
N THR A 59 29.00 -5.07 19.91
CA THR A 59 30.13 -5.20 20.84
C THR A 59 30.79 -3.84 21.12
N GLY A 60 30.97 -3.02 20.08
CA GLY A 60 31.45 -1.63 20.22
C GLY A 60 30.55 -0.78 21.12
N SER A 61 29.24 -1.01 21.09
CA SER A 61 28.27 -0.29 21.92
C SER A 61 28.38 -0.64 23.41
N VAL A 62 28.69 -1.90 23.72
CA VAL A 62 29.01 -2.34 25.09
C VAL A 62 30.26 -1.62 25.60
N LEU A 63 31.31 -1.55 24.77
CA LEU A 63 32.56 -0.86 25.11
C LEU A 63 32.35 0.64 25.27
N LEU A 64 31.50 1.25 24.44
CA LEU A 64 31.12 2.65 24.53
C LEU A 64 30.40 2.94 25.85
N ALA A 65 29.38 2.16 26.20
CA ALA A 65 28.66 2.31 27.46
C ALA A 65 29.59 2.14 28.68
N PHE A 66 30.51 1.17 28.63
CA PHE A 66 31.54 1.02 29.65
C PHE A 66 32.44 2.26 29.76
N GLY A 67 32.91 2.79 28.62
CA GLY A 67 33.77 3.96 28.54
C GLY A 67 33.09 5.21 29.09
N ILE A 68 31.89 5.53 28.60
CA ILE A 68 31.07 6.67 29.08
C ILE A 68 30.80 6.52 30.58
N GLY A 69 30.31 5.35 31.01
CA GLY A 69 30.00 5.09 32.42
C GLY A 69 31.20 5.26 33.34
N ARG A 70 32.37 4.77 32.91
CA ARG A 70 33.63 4.83 33.66
C ARG A 70 34.17 6.26 33.76
N ASN A 71 34.19 6.99 32.65
CA ASN A 71 34.85 8.30 32.55
C ASN A 71 33.97 9.42 33.09
N GLU A 72 32.68 9.43 32.75
CA GLU A 72 31.76 10.51 33.14
C GLU A 72 31.20 10.33 34.55
N PHE A 73 31.11 9.09 35.03
CA PHE A 73 30.54 8.80 36.35
C PHE A 73 31.55 8.12 37.27
N ASN A 74 31.69 6.79 37.17
CA ASN A 74 32.68 6.00 37.90
C ASN A 74 32.81 4.59 37.33
N ARG A 75 33.89 3.89 37.71
CA ARG A 75 34.20 2.53 37.23
C ARG A 75 33.06 1.52 37.40
N ARG A 76 32.23 1.63 38.45
CA ARG A 76 31.12 0.68 38.66
C ARG A 76 29.96 0.94 37.73
N VAL A 77 29.60 2.20 37.52
CA VAL A 77 28.56 2.58 36.54
C VAL A 77 28.97 2.06 35.16
N GLY A 78 30.22 2.28 34.74
CA GLY A 78 30.73 1.71 33.49
C GLY A 78 30.68 0.19 33.44
N PHE A 79 31.17 -0.51 34.47
CA PHE A 79 31.17 -1.97 34.51
C PHE A 79 29.75 -2.55 34.47
N VAL A 80 28.84 -2.04 35.30
CA VAL A 80 27.46 -2.54 35.36
C VAL A 80 26.71 -2.26 34.06
N ALA A 81 26.81 -1.05 33.51
CA ALA A 81 26.15 -0.70 32.24
C ALA A 81 26.65 -1.59 31.09
N GLY A 82 27.98 -1.74 30.95
CA GLY A 82 28.57 -2.58 29.90
C GLY A 82 28.18 -4.05 30.03
N VAL A 83 28.29 -4.64 31.23
CA VAL A 83 27.95 -6.06 31.42
C VAL A 83 26.45 -6.30 31.27
N LEU A 84 25.58 -5.42 31.80
CA LEU A 84 24.14 -5.54 31.58
C LEU A 84 23.81 -5.50 30.09
N MET A 85 24.37 -4.56 29.32
CA MET A 85 24.15 -4.52 27.88
C MET A 85 24.62 -5.79 27.17
N ALA A 86 25.74 -6.39 27.61
CA ALA A 86 26.28 -7.62 27.03
C ALA A 86 25.42 -8.86 27.31
N VAL A 87 24.65 -8.88 28.39
CA VAL A 87 23.88 -10.06 28.82
C VAL A 87 22.36 -9.90 28.75
N SER A 88 21.85 -8.70 28.51
CA SER A 88 20.41 -8.44 28.37
C SER A 88 19.90 -8.80 26.98
N PHE A 89 18.65 -9.27 26.92
CA PHE A 89 18.05 -9.76 25.68
C PHE A 89 17.96 -8.68 24.59
N TRP A 90 17.54 -7.45 24.91
CA TRP A 90 17.30 -6.40 23.92
C TRP A 90 18.55 -5.97 23.11
N PRO A 91 19.72 -5.69 23.72
CA PRO A 91 20.91 -5.35 22.94
C PRO A 91 21.48 -6.58 22.20
N VAL A 92 21.35 -7.78 22.78
CA VAL A 92 21.83 -9.03 22.16
C VAL A 92 21.05 -9.37 20.90
N ILE A 93 19.71 -9.32 20.95
CA ILE A 93 18.87 -9.64 19.79
C ILE A 93 19.13 -8.64 18.64
N GLN A 94 19.25 -7.35 18.94
CA GLN A 94 19.50 -6.32 17.92
C GLN A 94 20.88 -6.46 17.26
N SER A 95 21.88 -6.92 18.00
CA SER A 95 23.25 -7.08 17.49
C SER A 95 23.45 -8.35 16.65
N ARG A 96 22.47 -9.24 16.63
CA ARG A 96 22.56 -10.53 15.93
C ARG A 96 22.02 -10.51 14.51
N TRP A 97 21.19 -9.52 14.17
CA TRP A 97 20.71 -9.36 12.79
C TRP A 97 21.70 -8.53 11.99
N GLY A 98 21.92 -8.88 10.71
CA GLY A 98 22.64 -8.06 9.72
C GLY A 98 21.88 -6.77 9.38
N PHE A 99 21.38 -6.05 10.38
CA PHE A 99 20.53 -4.88 10.26
C PHE A 99 21.21 -3.64 10.84
N ARG A 100 21.00 -2.51 10.18
CA ARG A 100 21.64 -1.23 10.48
C ARG A 100 21.21 -0.59 11.80
N ALA A 101 20.08 -0.97 12.40
CA ALA A 101 19.58 -0.33 13.63
C ALA A 101 20.60 -0.39 14.79
N VAL A 102 21.42 -1.45 14.85
CA VAL A 102 22.50 -1.58 15.86
C VAL A 102 23.56 -0.49 15.74
N SER A 103 23.72 0.18 14.59
CA SER A 103 24.71 1.26 14.46
C SER A 103 24.25 2.57 15.09
N LEU A 104 22.97 2.71 15.47
CA LEU A 104 22.44 3.90 16.17
C LEU A 104 23.10 4.16 17.52
N THR A 105 23.61 3.11 18.16
CA THR A 105 24.25 3.18 19.47
C THR A 105 25.65 3.79 19.43
N LEU A 106 26.24 4.04 18.24
CA LEU A 106 27.63 4.51 18.10
C LEU A 106 27.82 6.02 17.84
N MET A 107 26.82 6.86 18.08
CA MET A 107 26.84 8.36 18.11
C MET A 107 27.41 9.13 16.87
N THR A 108 28.59 8.82 16.33
CA THR A 108 29.30 9.66 15.33
C THR A 108 29.10 9.24 13.88
N LEU A 109 28.86 7.95 13.60
CA LEU A 109 28.53 7.44 12.25
C LEU A 109 27.02 7.34 12.00
N THR A 110 26.22 7.77 12.98
CA THR A 110 24.78 7.58 13.06
C THR A 110 24.04 8.25 11.90
N MET A 111 24.55 9.34 11.31
CA MET A 111 23.87 9.98 10.17
C MET A 111 23.81 9.12 8.90
N TYR A 112 24.70 8.13 8.78
CA TYR A 112 24.75 7.18 7.66
C TYR A 112 24.10 5.82 8.01
N SER A 113 23.21 5.77 9.01
CA SER A 113 22.64 4.50 9.47
C SER A 113 21.15 4.31 9.24
N TYR A 114 20.33 4.72 10.21
CA TYR A 114 18.91 4.40 10.30
C TYR A 114 18.12 5.67 10.57
N ILE A 115 16.91 5.80 10.03
CA ILE A 115 16.13 7.06 10.03
C ILE A 115 16.03 7.77 11.39
N PRO A 116 15.76 7.08 12.53
CA PRO A 116 15.81 7.68 13.87
C PRO A 116 17.08 8.46 14.20
N ALA A 117 18.22 8.08 13.60
CA ALA A 117 19.49 8.77 13.75
C ALA A 117 19.40 10.25 13.42
N ARG A 118 18.52 10.65 12.49
CA ARG A 118 18.37 12.03 12.05
C ARG A 118 17.94 12.98 13.18
N LEU A 119 17.45 12.45 14.30
CA LEU A 119 17.14 13.23 15.50
C LEU A 119 18.38 13.52 16.36
N PHE A 120 19.45 12.76 16.20
CA PHE A 120 20.65 12.87 17.04
C PHE A 120 21.40 14.21 16.92
N PRO A 121 21.48 14.90 15.77
CA PRO A 121 22.08 16.24 15.70
C PRO A 121 21.32 17.24 16.58
N PHE A 122 20.00 17.08 16.72
CA PHE A 122 19.20 17.89 17.63
C PHE A 122 19.51 17.60 19.09
N VAL A 123 19.82 16.36 19.47
CA VAL A 123 20.31 16.03 20.83
C VAL A 123 21.55 16.85 21.16
N ILE A 124 22.53 16.86 20.25
CA ILE A 124 23.78 17.59 20.41
C ILE A 124 23.54 19.10 20.44
N LEU A 125 22.69 19.62 19.55
CA LEU A 125 22.31 21.03 19.53
C LEU A 125 21.66 21.47 20.85
N PHE A 126 20.63 20.75 21.30
CA PHE A 126 19.95 21.06 22.56
C PHE A 126 20.86 20.87 23.77
N TRP A 127 21.81 19.94 23.70
CA TRP A 127 22.82 19.78 24.73
C TRP A 127 23.79 20.97 24.78
N PHE A 128 24.20 21.52 23.63
CA PHE A 128 24.99 22.75 23.61
C PHE A 128 24.21 23.96 24.11
N ILE A 129 22.92 24.07 23.77
CA ILE A 129 22.04 25.10 24.33
C ILE A 129 21.95 24.94 25.85
N TRP A 130 21.75 23.72 26.33
CA TRP A 130 21.76 23.42 27.76
C TRP A 130 23.08 23.82 28.44
N LEU A 131 24.22 23.50 27.82
CA LEU A 131 25.53 23.91 28.32
C LEU A 131 25.70 25.43 28.30
N ALA A 132 25.17 26.14 27.30
CA ALA A 132 25.22 27.61 27.24
C ALA A 132 24.42 28.23 28.39
N LEU A 133 23.26 27.66 28.70
CA LEU A 133 22.39 28.13 29.78
C LEU A 133 22.91 27.75 31.17
N THR A 134 23.52 26.58 31.33
CA THR A 134 23.88 26.03 32.65
C THR A 134 25.37 26.11 32.99
N GLN A 135 26.24 26.17 31.98
CA GLN A 135 27.70 25.99 32.07
C GLN A 135 28.47 26.81 31.00
N HIS A 136 28.13 28.08 30.79
CA HIS A 136 28.74 28.93 29.75
C HIS A 136 30.28 28.98 29.80
N GLU A 137 30.89 28.89 30.98
CA GLU A 137 32.35 28.84 31.14
C GLU A 137 32.99 27.57 30.55
N LEU A 138 32.30 26.43 30.59
CA LEU A 138 32.79 25.19 29.99
C LEU A 138 32.83 25.31 28.46
N ILE A 139 31.82 25.94 27.85
CA ILE A 139 31.82 26.21 26.40
C ILE A 139 32.98 27.12 26.01
N ARG A 140 33.25 28.17 26.79
CA ARG A 140 34.39 29.06 26.51
C ARG A 140 35.72 28.29 26.54
N GLN A 141 35.90 27.41 27.53
CA GLN A 141 37.11 26.59 27.65
C GLN A 141 37.26 25.55 26.54
N LYS A 142 36.14 25.03 26.02
CA LYS A 142 36.10 23.94 25.05
C LYS A 142 35.68 24.35 23.65
N LEU A 143 35.61 25.66 23.36
CA LEU A 143 35.04 26.17 22.12
C LEU A 143 35.73 25.59 20.88
N TRP A 144 37.06 25.50 20.88
CA TRP A 144 37.81 24.94 19.75
C TRP A 144 37.60 23.43 19.60
N ASP A 145 37.57 22.67 20.70
CA ASP A 145 37.25 21.24 20.68
C ASP A 145 35.84 21.00 20.10
N ILE A 146 34.88 21.86 20.47
CA ILE A 146 33.49 21.84 19.99
C ILE A 146 33.43 22.18 18.50
N LEU A 147 34.04 23.28 18.06
CA LEU A 147 34.05 23.72 16.67
C LEU A 147 34.76 22.71 15.76
N LEU A 148 35.87 22.13 16.22
CA LEU A 148 36.57 21.06 15.50
C LEU A 148 35.68 19.82 15.35
N SER A 149 35.02 19.41 16.44
CA SER A 149 34.10 18.26 16.40
C SER A 149 32.92 18.49 15.46
N LEU A 150 32.32 19.69 15.48
CA LEU A 150 31.24 20.07 14.57
C LEU A 150 31.72 20.15 13.11
N GLY A 151 32.92 20.69 12.86
CA GLY A 151 33.52 20.75 11.54
C GLY A 151 33.77 19.36 10.96
N ILE A 152 34.33 18.44 11.74
CA ILE A 152 34.51 17.04 11.35
C ILE A 152 33.16 16.38 11.05
N ALA A 153 32.17 16.57 11.93
CA ALA A 153 30.84 16.01 11.74
C ALA A 153 30.19 16.53 10.44
N LEU A 154 30.33 17.83 10.15
CA LEU A 154 29.81 18.45 8.92
C LEU A 154 30.50 17.92 7.67
N ILE A 155 31.84 17.79 7.69
CA ILE A 155 32.62 17.24 6.57
C ILE A 155 32.20 15.79 6.30
N VAL A 156 32.08 14.98 7.36
CA VAL A 156 31.63 13.59 7.24
C VAL A 156 30.20 13.53 6.69
N PHE A 157 29.29 14.41 7.13
CA PHE A 157 27.90 14.44 6.69
C PHE A 157 27.68 15.04 5.30
N ALA A 158 28.54 15.94 4.83
CA ALA A 158 28.31 16.76 3.63
C ALA A 158 27.91 15.98 2.37
N PRO A 159 28.54 14.84 1.99
CA PRO A 159 28.14 14.08 0.81
C PRO A 159 26.69 13.60 0.87
N PHE A 160 26.29 13.04 2.02
CA PHE A 160 24.91 12.58 2.22
C PHE A 160 23.94 13.76 2.34
N GLY A 161 24.29 14.80 3.10
CA GLY A 161 23.46 16.00 3.23
C GLY A 161 23.16 16.66 1.87
N LEU A 162 24.15 16.75 0.99
CA LEU A 162 23.95 17.25 -0.38
C LEU A 162 23.04 16.33 -1.21
N TYR A 163 23.17 15.01 -1.07
CA TYR A 163 22.28 14.05 -1.72
C TYR A 163 20.82 14.20 -1.24
N MET A 164 20.61 14.37 0.08
CA MET A 164 19.29 14.57 0.68
C MET A 164 18.60 15.84 0.17
N ILE A 165 19.35 16.93 0.03
CA ILE A 165 18.81 18.21 -0.48
C ILE A 165 18.43 18.09 -1.95
N ARG A 166 19.19 17.33 -2.75
CA ARG A 166 18.94 17.14 -4.18
C ARG A 166 17.86 16.10 -4.50
N ASN A 167 17.60 15.16 -3.58
CA ASN A 167 16.66 14.05 -3.80
C ASN A 167 15.72 13.84 -2.59
N PRO A 168 14.96 14.87 -2.16
CA PRO A 168 14.17 14.79 -0.93
C PRO A 168 13.10 13.69 -0.99
N GLU A 169 12.44 13.51 -2.13
CA GLU A 169 11.44 12.47 -2.39
C GLU A 169 11.98 11.05 -2.23
N LYS A 170 13.23 10.80 -2.65
CA LYS A 170 13.89 9.48 -2.54
C LYS A 170 14.27 9.14 -1.10
N VAL A 171 14.73 10.13 -0.34
CA VAL A 171 15.24 9.94 1.03
C VAL A 171 14.14 9.93 2.09
N ASN A 172 13.01 10.59 1.81
CA ASN A 172 11.90 10.76 2.75
C ASN A 172 10.72 9.81 2.49
N GLN A 173 10.89 8.79 1.66
CA GLN A 173 9.85 7.79 1.34
C GLN A 173 9.19 7.21 2.61
N ARG A 174 9.99 6.90 3.64
CA ARG A 174 9.51 6.36 4.94
C ARG A 174 8.94 7.41 5.90
N ILE A 175 9.20 8.71 5.70
CA ILE A 175 8.63 9.76 6.55
C ILE A 175 7.13 9.91 6.29
N ARG A 176 6.69 9.65 5.06
CA ARG A 176 5.26 9.66 4.68
C ARG A 176 4.40 8.70 5.51
N GLY A 177 4.97 7.60 6.03
CA GLY A 177 4.26 6.67 6.92
C GLY A 177 3.97 7.21 8.33
N PHE A 178 4.61 8.30 8.74
CA PHE A 178 4.36 8.98 10.03
C PHE A 178 3.39 10.17 9.91
N ARG A 179 2.95 10.47 8.69
CA ARG A 179 2.16 11.66 8.39
C ARG A 179 0.82 11.66 9.14
N SER A 180 0.18 10.50 9.31
CA SER A 180 -1.13 10.39 9.97
C SER A 180 -1.17 10.87 11.43
N VAL A 181 -0.12 10.63 12.22
CA VAL A 181 -0.04 11.14 13.60
C VAL A 181 0.34 12.62 13.59
N PHE A 182 1.23 13.01 12.67
CA PHE A 182 1.71 14.38 12.57
C PHE A 182 0.61 15.35 12.09
N ASP A 183 -0.18 14.95 11.09
CA ASP A 183 -1.29 15.72 10.54
C ASP A 183 -2.35 15.95 11.63
N LYS A 184 -2.74 14.90 12.37
CA LYS A 184 -3.65 15.04 13.53
C LYS A 184 -3.15 16.03 14.58
N VAL A 185 -1.85 15.99 14.88
CA VAL A 185 -1.24 16.94 15.85
C VAL A 185 -1.23 18.36 15.31
N LEU A 186 -0.94 18.55 14.01
CA LEU A 186 -1.01 19.86 13.35
C LEU A 186 -2.44 20.42 13.31
N ASP A 187 -3.44 19.55 13.18
CA ASP A 187 -4.86 19.88 13.24
C ASP A 187 -5.38 20.13 14.67
N GLY A 188 -4.49 20.13 15.66
CA GLY A 188 -4.80 20.43 17.07
C GLY A 188 -5.25 19.22 17.91
N GLN A 189 -5.29 18.01 17.35
CA GLN A 189 -5.71 16.78 18.03
C GLN A 189 -4.56 16.16 18.85
N LEU A 190 -4.17 16.82 19.94
CA LEU A 190 -3.05 16.38 20.79
C LEU A 190 -3.30 15.01 21.46
N GLU A 191 -4.56 14.60 21.61
CA GLU A 191 -4.95 13.28 22.10
C GLU A 191 -4.40 12.13 21.25
N ALA A 192 -4.12 12.37 19.95
CA ALA A 192 -3.51 11.39 19.06
C ALA A 192 -2.10 10.93 19.52
N LEU A 193 -1.45 11.71 20.39
CA LEU A 193 -0.14 11.35 20.97
C LEU A 193 -0.24 10.46 22.20
N PHE A 194 -1.41 10.35 22.84
CA PHE A 194 -1.53 9.66 24.12
C PHE A 194 -1.20 8.17 24.00
N ASP A 195 -1.86 7.46 23.09
CA ASP A 195 -1.66 6.01 22.94
C ASP A 195 -0.23 5.66 22.49
N PRO A 196 0.35 6.30 21.46
CA PRO A 196 1.73 5.99 21.04
C PRO A 196 2.78 6.27 22.12
N VAL A 197 2.67 7.40 22.83
CA VAL A 197 3.58 7.75 23.94
C VAL A 197 3.40 6.76 25.11
N SER A 198 2.15 6.48 25.48
CA SER A 198 1.81 5.53 26.54
C SER A 198 2.40 4.15 26.24
N ASN A 199 2.19 3.64 25.03
CA ASN A 199 2.73 2.35 24.60
C ASN A 199 4.28 2.32 24.63
N THR A 200 4.93 3.40 24.20
CA THR A 200 6.39 3.53 24.27
C THR A 200 6.90 3.51 25.72
N ILE A 201 6.18 4.08 26.68
CA ILE A 201 6.57 4.01 28.10
C ILE A 201 6.27 2.63 28.68
N ARG A 202 5.10 2.05 28.36
CA ARG A 202 4.67 0.73 28.83
C ARG A 202 5.59 -0.39 28.37
N MET A 203 6.27 -0.24 27.23
CA MET A 203 7.24 -1.23 26.73
C MET A 203 8.37 -1.53 27.71
N PHE A 204 8.72 -0.60 28.59
CA PHE A 204 9.79 -0.83 29.56
C PHE A 204 9.37 -1.66 30.78
N PHE A 205 8.07 -1.68 31.13
CA PHE A 205 7.62 -2.18 32.43
C PHE A 205 6.39 -3.10 32.39
N ILE A 206 5.51 -2.94 31.41
CA ILE A 206 4.18 -3.57 31.37
C ILE A 206 4.04 -4.51 30.18
N SER A 207 4.08 -3.98 28.95
CA SER A 207 3.89 -4.76 27.72
C SER A 207 4.69 -4.16 26.58
N GLY A 208 5.41 -5.00 25.84
CA GLY A 208 6.31 -4.64 24.74
C GLY A 208 5.65 -4.62 23.36
N ASP A 209 6.41 -5.04 22.35
CA ASP A 209 5.92 -5.08 20.97
C ASP A 209 4.89 -6.21 20.78
N ALA A 210 3.82 -5.93 20.01
CA ALA A 210 2.84 -6.94 19.60
C ALA A 210 3.40 -7.90 18.54
N ALA A 211 4.32 -7.43 17.70
CA ALA A 211 4.95 -8.22 16.65
C ALA A 211 6.19 -8.99 17.18
N PRO A 212 6.29 -10.32 16.97
CA PRO A 212 7.42 -11.15 17.44
C PRO A 212 8.74 -10.91 16.69
N ARG A 213 8.75 -9.95 15.75
CA ARG A 213 9.84 -9.78 14.79
C ARG A 213 11.11 -9.28 15.47
N TYR A 214 10.98 -8.26 16.32
CA TYR A 214 12.12 -7.55 16.90
C TYR A 214 12.32 -7.76 18.41
N PHE A 215 11.31 -8.31 19.07
CA PHE A 215 11.30 -8.59 20.50
C PHE A 215 10.32 -9.71 20.84
N MET A 216 10.27 -10.10 22.12
CA MET A 216 9.25 -11.02 22.63
C MET A 216 7.87 -10.34 22.65
N VAL A 217 6.84 -11.05 22.17
CA VAL A 217 5.46 -10.56 22.12
C VAL A 217 4.96 -10.23 23.53
N ASP A 218 4.44 -9.01 23.69
CA ASP A 218 3.83 -8.50 24.92
C ASP A 218 4.72 -8.54 26.18
N GLN A 219 6.02 -8.82 26.03
CA GLN A 219 6.95 -8.82 27.17
C GLN A 219 7.61 -7.46 27.33
N PRO A 220 7.68 -6.92 28.56
CA PRO A 220 8.42 -5.70 28.81
C PRO A 220 9.92 -5.91 28.60
N VAL A 221 10.60 -4.84 28.17
CA VAL A 221 12.06 -4.82 27.97
C VAL A 221 12.82 -5.13 29.26
N PHE A 222 12.36 -4.56 30.37
CA PHE A 222 12.98 -4.75 31.67
C PHE A 222 12.08 -5.56 32.59
N ASP A 223 12.69 -6.45 33.36
CA ASP A 223 12.02 -7.07 34.48
C ASP A 223 11.78 -6.06 35.61
N PRO A 224 10.87 -6.34 36.57
CA PRO A 224 10.53 -5.40 37.62
C PRO A 224 11.74 -4.88 38.42
N LEU A 225 12.77 -5.70 38.64
CA LEU A 225 13.94 -5.28 39.41
C LEU A 225 14.79 -4.28 38.62
N VAL A 226 15.09 -4.59 37.35
CA VAL A 226 15.81 -3.67 36.46
C VAL A 226 14.98 -2.42 36.19
N GLY A 227 13.66 -2.54 36.08
CA GLY A 227 12.73 -1.43 35.95
C GLY A 227 12.78 -0.47 37.14
N ILE A 228 12.80 -0.98 38.38
CA ILE A 228 12.97 -0.13 39.58
C ILE A 228 14.32 0.61 39.54
N LEU A 229 15.40 -0.06 39.12
CA LEU A 229 16.71 0.56 38.97
C LEU A 229 16.71 1.64 37.88
N LEU A 230 16.00 1.44 36.78
CA LEU A 230 15.82 2.45 35.73
C LEU A 230 15.10 3.68 36.29
N VAL A 231 13.98 3.51 37.01
CA VAL A 231 13.24 4.63 37.63
C VAL A 231 14.13 5.38 38.62
N ALA A 232 14.84 4.67 39.50
CA ALA A 232 15.81 5.28 40.42
C ALA A 232 16.92 6.03 39.68
N GLY A 233 17.39 5.49 38.57
CA GLY A 233 18.37 6.09 37.67
C GLY A 233 17.89 7.36 36.99
N LEU A 234 16.67 7.35 36.46
CA LEU A 234 16.02 8.50 35.83
C LEU A 234 15.82 9.62 36.85
N ILE A 235 15.28 9.32 38.03
CA ILE A 235 15.13 10.28 39.13
C ILE A 235 16.49 10.85 39.53
N SER A 236 17.51 10.00 39.68
CA SER A 236 18.87 10.43 40.03
C SER A 236 19.46 11.36 38.97
N THR A 237 19.27 11.02 37.70
CA THR A 237 19.78 11.80 36.56
C THR A 237 19.10 13.17 36.51
N ILE A 238 17.77 13.23 36.64
CA ILE A 238 17.02 14.49 36.72
C ILE A 238 17.50 15.33 37.92
N TRP A 239 17.59 14.71 39.10
CA TRP A 239 18.00 15.39 40.33
C TRP A 239 19.41 15.96 40.23
N PHE A 240 20.38 15.21 39.71
CA PHE A 240 21.77 15.68 39.58
C PHE A 240 21.99 16.61 38.37
N ALA A 241 21.12 16.60 37.36
CA ALA A 241 21.17 17.56 36.26
C ALA A 241 20.60 18.94 36.65
N LEU A 242 19.44 18.94 37.32
CA LEU A 242 18.62 20.13 37.54
C LEU A 242 18.72 20.70 38.96
N VAL A 243 18.75 19.85 39.99
CA VAL A 243 18.56 20.28 41.39
C VAL A 243 19.87 20.34 42.16
N LYS A 244 20.68 19.28 42.10
CA LYS A 244 21.94 19.17 42.87
C LYS A 244 23.11 18.71 42.00
N PRO A 245 23.71 19.61 41.20
CA PRO A 245 24.86 19.29 40.36
C PRO A 245 26.04 18.70 41.14
N GLN A 246 26.63 17.63 40.62
CA GLN A 246 27.82 16.99 41.19
C GLN A 246 29.12 17.44 40.49
N GLY A 247 29.27 18.75 40.26
CA GLY A 247 30.34 19.31 39.44
C GLY A 247 29.92 19.57 37.99
N GLN A 248 30.75 20.31 37.25
CA GLN A 248 30.45 20.76 35.87
C GLN A 248 30.37 19.57 34.90
N ASP A 249 31.42 18.74 34.83
CA ASP A 249 31.48 17.58 33.93
C ASP A 249 30.32 16.61 34.12
N LYS A 250 30.02 16.23 35.36
CA LYS A 250 28.89 15.31 35.65
C LYS A 250 27.54 15.91 35.31
N ARG A 251 27.35 17.21 35.56
CA ARG A 251 26.09 17.89 35.21
C ARG A 251 25.90 17.91 33.68
N ALA A 252 26.98 18.08 32.92
CA ALA A 252 26.95 18.00 31.46
C ALA A 252 26.55 16.59 30.99
N ALA A 253 27.14 15.55 31.58
CA ALA A 253 26.82 14.16 31.27
C ALA A 253 25.36 13.78 31.60
N TYR A 254 24.84 14.16 32.78
CA TYR A 254 23.43 13.91 33.11
C TYR A 254 22.46 14.64 32.17
N GLY A 255 22.77 15.89 31.78
CA GLY A 255 21.98 16.63 30.80
C GLY A 255 21.95 15.94 29.44
N LEU A 256 23.10 15.44 28.97
CA LEU A 256 23.19 14.67 27.71
C LEU A 256 22.34 13.41 27.76
N LEU A 257 22.39 12.65 28.86
CA LEU A 257 21.60 11.41 29.00
C LEU A 257 20.09 11.66 28.92
N LEU A 258 19.58 12.76 29.49
CA LEU A 258 18.15 13.10 29.43
C LEU A 258 17.72 13.50 28.02
N LEU A 259 18.51 14.35 27.35
CA LEU A 259 18.22 14.80 25.98
C LEU A 259 18.33 13.64 24.99
N TRP A 260 19.34 12.78 25.17
CA TRP A 260 19.54 11.58 24.36
C TRP A 260 18.38 10.62 24.54
N LEU A 261 18.00 10.29 25.78
CA LEU A 261 16.85 9.43 26.04
C LEU A 261 15.58 10.01 25.42
N GLY A 262 15.26 11.27 25.69
CA GLY A 262 14.04 11.92 25.19
C GLY A 262 13.94 11.85 23.67
N ALA A 263 14.98 12.29 22.96
CA ALA A 263 14.97 12.31 21.49
C ALA A 263 14.91 10.92 20.87
N MET A 264 15.55 9.91 21.46
CA MET A 264 15.56 8.55 20.91
C MET A 264 14.30 7.73 21.23
N LEU A 265 13.40 8.25 22.08
CA LEU A 265 12.07 7.67 22.27
C LEU A 265 11.03 8.25 21.31
N VAL A 266 11.25 9.45 20.77
CA VAL A 266 10.33 10.11 19.82
C VAL A 266 9.97 9.23 18.62
N PRO A 267 10.91 8.55 17.93
CA PRO A 267 10.57 7.69 16.79
C PRO A 267 9.68 6.50 17.15
N GLY A 268 9.77 6.00 18.38
CA GLY A 268 8.86 4.97 18.90
C GLY A 268 7.49 5.57 19.20
N ALA A 269 7.46 6.74 19.84
CA ALA A 269 6.23 7.44 20.21
C ALA A 269 5.48 8.06 19.03
N LEU A 270 6.11 8.26 17.87
CA LEU A 270 5.44 8.74 16.67
C LEU A 270 5.07 7.61 15.71
N ALA A 271 5.66 6.43 15.90
CA ALA A 271 5.25 5.26 15.15
C ALA A 271 3.90 4.78 15.66
N GLY A 272 2.96 4.58 14.74
CA GLY A 272 1.76 3.81 15.03
C GLY A 272 2.08 2.38 15.51
N PHE A 273 1.04 1.60 15.77
CA PHE A 273 1.13 0.25 16.31
C PHE A 273 2.14 -0.62 15.53
N ASP A 274 2.98 -1.36 16.27
CA ASP A 274 4.01 -2.33 15.85
C ASP A 274 5.46 -1.83 15.75
N SER A 275 6.35 -2.43 16.57
CA SER A 275 7.83 -2.31 16.56
C SER A 275 8.43 -1.09 17.30
N PHE A 276 7.96 -0.80 18.51
CA PHE A 276 8.52 0.24 19.39
C PHE A 276 9.98 -0.06 19.76
N THR A 277 10.31 -1.33 20.06
CA THR A 277 11.66 -1.71 20.52
C THR A 277 12.74 -1.52 19.45
N LEU A 278 12.40 -1.70 18.16
CA LEU A 278 13.31 -1.43 17.06
C LEU A 278 13.55 0.08 16.90
N ARG A 279 12.48 0.88 16.95
CA ARG A 279 12.54 2.33 16.72
C ARG A 279 13.18 3.08 17.89
N ALA A 280 13.10 2.53 19.11
CA ALA A 280 13.76 3.04 20.30
C ALA A 280 15.18 2.48 20.53
N SER A 281 15.77 1.78 19.55
CA SER A 281 17.14 1.23 19.64
C SER A 281 18.21 2.26 20.01
N GLY A 282 18.05 3.50 19.56
CA GLY A 282 18.93 4.62 19.94
C GLY A 282 18.94 4.95 21.43
N ALA A 283 17.92 4.51 22.18
CA ALA A 283 17.80 4.72 23.63
C ALA A 283 18.53 3.64 24.47
N ILE A 284 19.05 2.57 23.86
CA ILE A 284 19.70 1.48 24.60
C ILE A 284 20.84 2.01 25.48
N VAL A 285 21.83 2.69 24.91
CA VAL A 285 23.00 3.18 25.68
C VAL A 285 22.59 4.06 26.88
N PRO A 286 21.77 5.12 26.73
CA PRO A 286 21.38 5.95 27.86
C PRO A 286 20.53 5.20 28.90
N LEU A 287 19.65 4.28 28.50
CA LEU A 287 18.84 3.50 29.43
C LEU A 287 19.70 2.62 30.35
N TYR A 288 20.65 1.87 29.79
CA TYR A 288 21.51 0.98 30.59
C TYR A 288 22.50 1.77 31.46
N LEU A 289 22.96 2.94 31.01
CA LEU A 289 23.70 3.88 31.86
C LEU A 289 22.84 4.36 33.04
N MET A 290 21.57 4.72 32.81
CA MET A 290 20.66 5.16 33.86
C MET A 290 20.37 4.03 34.87
N VAL A 291 20.15 2.80 34.43
CA VAL A 291 20.02 1.62 35.33
C VAL A 291 21.24 1.49 36.24
N ALA A 292 22.45 1.60 35.68
CA ALA A 292 23.68 1.52 36.45
C ALA A 292 23.87 2.72 37.42
N ILE A 293 23.46 3.93 37.01
CA ILE A 293 23.41 5.12 37.87
C ILE A 293 22.45 4.91 39.03
N GLY A 294 21.24 4.38 38.79
CA GLY A 294 20.25 4.10 39.83
C GLY A 294 20.77 3.13 40.89
N LEU A 295 21.41 2.05 40.43
CA LEU A 295 22.06 1.08 41.31
C LEU A 295 23.18 1.71 42.15
N GLU A 296 24.06 2.52 41.56
CA GLU A 296 25.13 3.21 42.29
C GLU A 296 24.56 4.26 43.27
N THR A 297 23.48 4.97 42.90
CA THR A 297 22.80 5.90 43.80
C THR A 297 22.28 5.14 45.03
N ILE A 298 21.56 4.04 44.85
CA ILE A 298 21.04 3.21 45.96
C ILE A 298 22.20 2.71 46.84
N TYR A 299 23.27 2.19 46.23
CA TYR A 299 24.47 1.77 46.96
C TYR A 299 25.07 2.91 47.79
N SER A 300 25.20 4.09 47.20
CA SER A 300 25.77 5.27 47.87
C SER A 300 24.91 5.73 49.05
N LEU A 301 23.58 5.67 48.93
CA LEU A 301 22.63 5.99 49.99
C LEU A 301 22.71 5.00 51.15
N LEU A 302 22.73 3.70 50.86
CA LEU A 302 22.86 2.64 51.87
C LEU A 302 24.18 2.74 52.63
N LYS A 303 25.28 2.96 51.90
CA LYS A 303 26.62 3.15 52.47
C LYS A 303 26.67 4.38 53.38
N ARG A 304 25.98 5.47 53.02
CA ARG A 304 25.91 6.70 53.82
C ARG A 304 25.02 6.53 55.05
N LYS A 305 23.89 5.83 54.93
CA LYS A 305 22.94 5.61 56.03
C LYS A 305 23.50 4.68 57.10
N TRP A 306 24.31 3.69 56.73
CA TRP A 306 24.87 2.69 57.65
C TRP A 306 26.38 2.50 57.49
N PRO A 307 27.20 3.47 57.96
CA PRO A 307 28.65 3.44 57.78
C PRO A 307 29.34 2.29 58.53
N ALA A 308 28.82 1.86 59.69
CA ALA A 308 29.38 0.75 60.48
C ALA A 308 29.38 -0.60 59.74
N ARG A 309 28.54 -0.75 58.71
CA ARG A 309 28.43 -1.98 57.90
C ARG A 309 29.16 -1.86 56.55
N ARG A 310 30.09 -0.91 56.39
CA ARG A 310 30.73 -0.60 55.10
C ARG A 310 31.33 -1.80 54.36
N VAL A 311 32.06 -2.68 55.06
CA VAL A 311 32.68 -3.88 54.44
C VAL A 311 31.60 -4.88 54.01
N LEU A 312 30.56 -5.05 54.82
CA LEU A 312 29.39 -5.88 54.50
C LEU A 312 28.67 -5.35 53.27
N TRP A 313 28.43 -4.03 53.18
CA TRP A 313 27.82 -3.40 52.02
C TRP A 313 28.68 -3.54 50.76
N GLN A 314 30.01 -3.43 50.88
CA GLN A 314 30.91 -3.60 49.73
C GLN A 314 30.87 -5.02 49.17
N ARG A 315 31.02 -6.04 50.02
CA ARG A 315 31.01 -7.44 49.59
C ARG A 315 29.61 -7.90 49.18
N GLY A 316 28.60 -7.55 49.98
CA GLY A 316 27.20 -7.87 49.69
C GLY A 316 26.70 -7.24 48.40
N PHE A 317 27.03 -5.97 48.13
CA PHE A 317 26.67 -5.32 46.87
C PHE A 317 27.31 -6.00 45.67
N ALA A 318 28.62 -6.31 45.72
CA ALA A 318 29.28 -7.01 44.63
C ALA A 318 28.64 -8.38 44.35
N ILE A 319 28.28 -9.14 45.40
CA ILE A 319 27.58 -10.42 45.26
C ILE A 319 26.20 -10.22 44.64
N VAL A 320 25.39 -9.27 45.14
CA VAL A 320 24.06 -8.98 44.61
C VAL A 320 24.12 -8.60 43.13
N VAL A 321 25.09 -7.76 42.74
CA VAL A 321 25.28 -7.37 41.34
C VAL A 321 25.69 -8.58 40.50
N MET A 322 26.67 -9.38 40.94
CA MET A 322 27.11 -10.57 40.20
C MET A 322 25.99 -11.61 40.04
N VAL A 323 25.21 -11.85 41.10
CA VAL A 323 24.06 -12.76 41.05
C VAL A 323 22.97 -12.20 40.13
N GLY A 324 22.67 -10.90 40.22
CA GLY A 324 21.71 -10.25 39.32
C GLY A 324 22.12 -10.39 37.85
N LEU A 325 23.37 -10.10 37.53
CA LEU A 325 23.93 -10.26 36.17
C LEU A 325 23.89 -11.72 35.70
N ALA A 326 24.19 -12.68 36.58
CA ALA A 326 24.10 -14.10 36.26
C ALA A 326 22.66 -14.54 36.00
N ILE A 327 21.69 -14.06 36.78
CA ILE A 327 20.27 -14.30 36.56
C ILE A 327 19.82 -13.71 35.22
N THR A 328 20.21 -12.47 34.91
CA THR A 328 19.91 -11.84 33.62
C THR A 328 20.50 -12.65 32.46
N LEU A 329 21.75 -13.11 32.58
CA LEU A 329 22.39 -13.94 31.55
C LEU A 329 21.64 -15.26 31.34
N VAL A 330 21.34 -16.00 32.40
CA VAL A 330 20.63 -17.29 32.32
C VAL A 330 19.24 -17.09 31.74
N ARG A 331 18.53 -16.04 32.16
CA ARG A 331 17.22 -15.69 31.62
C ARG A 331 17.31 -15.33 30.15
N THR A 332 18.22 -14.45 29.74
CA THR A 332 18.41 -14.09 28.33
C THR A 332 18.75 -15.30 27.49
N TRP A 333 19.62 -16.19 27.97
CA TRP A 333 19.96 -17.44 27.28
C TRP A 333 18.74 -18.31 27.09
N HIS A 334 17.95 -18.53 28.15
CA HIS A 334 16.73 -19.33 28.07
C HIS A 334 15.68 -18.68 27.16
N THR A 335 15.39 -17.39 27.34
CA THR A 335 14.46 -16.64 26.50
C THR A 335 14.88 -16.70 25.03
N TYR A 336 16.16 -16.53 24.71
CA TYR A 336 16.64 -16.55 23.32
C TYR A 336 16.62 -17.96 22.71
N PHE A 337 17.28 -18.93 23.36
CA PHE A 337 17.53 -20.26 22.77
C PHE A 337 16.43 -21.28 23.00
N LYS A 338 15.45 -21.00 23.89
CA LYS A 338 14.34 -21.93 24.19
C LYS A 338 12.96 -21.33 24.01
N VAL A 339 12.77 -20.03 24.23
CA VAL A 339 11.42 -19.44 24.13
C VAL A 339 11.21 -18.75 22.78
N TRP A 340 12.13 -17.87 22.39
CA TRP A 340 11.98 -17.05 21.19
C TRP A 340 12.12 -17.89 19.91
N ILE A 341 13.14 -18.74 19.83
CA ILE A 341 13.37 -19.59 18.64
C ILE A 341 12.24 -20.61 18.38
N ASP A 342 11.60 -21.08 19.46
CA ASP A 342 10.52 -22.07 19.39
C ASP A 342 9.13 -21.45 19.29
N GLY A 343 9.03 -20.12 19.35
CA GLY A 343 7.76 -19.42 19.19
C GLY A 343 7.21 -19.56 17.77
N THR A 344 5.99 -20.09 17.63
CA THR A 344 5.32 -20.26 16.34
C THR A 344 5.29 -18.97 15.52
N ASN A 345 4.98 -17.84 16.16
CA ASN A 345 4.93 -16.55 15.46
C ASN A 345 6.31 -16.09 14.97
N VAL A 346 7.39 -16.42 15.69
CA VAL A 346 8.76 -16.13 15.26
C VAL A 346 9.09 -16.98 14.03
N ARG A 347 8.85 -18.29 14.07
CA ARG A 347 9.08 -19.18 12.92
C ARG A 347 8.32 -18.74 11.68
N ASN A 348 7.08 -18.30 11.84
CA ASN A 348 6.25 -17.77 10.76
C ASN A 348 6.84 -16.49 10.16
N VAL A 349 7.20 -15.50 11.00
CA VAL A 349 7.75 -14.22 10.54
C VAL A 349 9.11 -14.38 9.84
N TYR A 350 9.89 -15.38 10.23
CA TYR A 350 11.20 -15.68 9.63
C TYR A 350 11.14 -16.78 8.56
N HIS A 351 9.93 -17.21 8.16
CA HIS A 351 9.71 -18.16 7.08
C HIS A 351 10.45 -19.50 7.26
N LEU A 352 10.54 -20.01 8.50
CA LEU A 352 11.36 -21.19 8.84
C LEU A 352 11.00 -22.44 8.02
N ALA A 353 9.73 -22.62 7.67
CA ALA A 353 9.28 -23.73 6.83
C ALA A 353 10.02 -23.80 5.49
N LEU A 354 10.37 -22.66 4.88
CA LEU A 354 11.10 -22.63 3.60
C LEU A 354 12.55 -23.07 3.76
N ALA A 355 13.20 -22.67 4.85
CA ALA A 355 14.56 -23.15 5.16
C ALA A 355 14.57 -24.64 5.47
N GLU A 356 13.46 -25.18 6.01
CA GLU A 356 13.26 -26.62 6.18
C GLU A 356 13.08 -27.33 4.84
N ILE A 357 12.29 -26.78 3.93
CA ILE A 357 12.10 -27.32 2.57
C ILE A 357 13.43 -27.38 1.81
N GLY A 358 14.21 -26.30 1.82
CA GLY A 358 15.51 -26.27 1.15
C GLY A 358 16.47 -27.35 1.68
N ARG A 359 16.59 -27.47 3.01
CA ARG A 359 17.41 -28.51 3.63
C ARG A 359 16.92 -29.92 3.32
N TYR A 360 15.60 -30.12 3.34
CA TYR A 360 15.00 -31.41 2.99
C TYR A 360 15.38 -31.83 1.57
N LEU A 361 15.34 -30.90 0.60
CA LEU A 361 15.72 -31.15 -0.79
C LEU A 361 17.21 -31.45 -0.96
N GLU A 362 18.09 -30.84 -0.16
CA GLU A 362 19.52 -31.18 -0.16
C GLU A 362 19.78 -32.58 0.42
N GLU A 363 19.10 -32.92 1.51
CA GLU A 363 19.23 -34.23 2.17
C GLU A 363 18.56 -35.35 1.37
N ASN A 364 17.49 -35.04 0.64
CA ASN A 364 16.66 -35.96 -0.12
C ASN A 364 16.47 -35.44 -1.55
N PRO A 365 17.52 -35.48 -2.39
CA PRO A 365 17.43 -34.99 -3.76
C PRO A 365 16.32 -35.73 -4.52
N PRO A 366 15.44 -35.01 -5.24
CA PRO A 366 14.32 -35.65 -5.92
C PRO A 366 14.81 -36.50 -7.11
N PRO A 367 14.06 -37.53 -7.51
CA PRO A 367 14.36 -38.33 -8.69
C PRO A 367 14.48 -37.47 -9.97
N GLU A 368 15.25 -37.93 -10.95
CA GLU A 368 15.39 -37.26 -12.23
C GLU A 368 14.03 -37.06 -12.91
N GLY A 369 13.79 -35.86 -13.46
CA GLY A 369 12.50 -35.50 -14.06
C GLY A 369 11.40 -35.12 -13.07
N THR A 370 11.70 -35.00 -11.78
CA THR A 370 10.73 -34.50 -10.78
C THR A 370 10.67 -32.97 -10.81
N GLU A 371 9.47 -32.42 -10.93
CA GLU A 371 9.25 -30.98 -10.79
C GLU A 371 8.91 -30.60 -9.35
N ILE A 372 9.44 -29.46 -8.90
CA ILE A 372 9.27 -28.97 -7.53
C ILE A 372 8.33 -27.78 -7.54
N PHE A 373 7.24 -27.88 -6.78
CA PHE A 373 6.25 -26.83 -6.63
C PHE A 373 6.18 -26.40 -5.16
N ILE A 374 6.34 -25.11 -4.87
CA ILE A 374 6.31 -24.56 -3.51
C ILE A 374 5.15 -23.58 -3.37
N ALA A 375 4.21 -23.92 -2.49
CA ALA A 375 3.07 -23.09 -2.16
C ALA A 375 3.50 -22.03 -1.13
N TYR A 376 3.46 -20.74 -1.50
CA TYR A 376 3.87 -19.66 -0.61
C TYR A 376 3.15 -18.35 -0.89
N ASP A 377 3.05 -17.46 0.11
CA ASP A 377 2.57 -16.09 -0.10
C ASP A 377 3.36 -15.45 -1.25
N TYR A 378 2.67 -14.98 -2.29
CA TYR A 378 3.33 -14.45 -3.48
C TYR A 378 4.02 -13.11 -3.19
N VAL A 379 5.25 -13.08 -3.66
CA VAL A 379 6.29 -12.09 -3.50
C VAL A 379 6.77 -11.74 -4.91
N ALA A 380 6.63 -10.49 -5.30
CA ALA A 380 7.64 -9.92 -6.17
C ALA A 380 8.96 -9.87 -5.35
N GLU A 381 9.92 -10.65 -5.83
CA GLU A 381 11.38 -10.51 -5.62
C GLU A 381 12.08 -11.27 -4.48
N THR A 382 11.68 -11.31 -3.21
CA THR A 382 12.64 -11.80 -2.18
C THR A 382 12.76 -13.31 -1.99
N THR A 383 11.67 -14.07 -1.93
CA THR A 383 11.72 -15.47 -1.47
C THR A 383 12.30 -16.43 -2.52
N PRO A 384 11.87 -16.41 -3.79
CA PRO A 384 12.53 -17.19 -4.84
C PRO A 384 14.00 -16.80 -5.04
N GLN A 385 14.35 -15.53 -4.85
CA GLN A 385 15.76 -15.09 -4.90
C GLN A 385 16.58 -15.55 -3.68
N ALA A 386 15.93 -15.85 -2.55
CA ALA A 386 16.56 -16.35 -1.33
C ALA A 386 16.73 -17.87 -1.33
N PHE A 387 15.85 -18.59 -2.02
CA PHE A 387 15.82 -20.04 -1.96
C PHE A 387 17.13 -20.71 -2.43
N PRO A 388 17.85 -20.17 -3.45
CA PRO A 388 19.17 -20.66 -3.84
C PRO A 388 20.22 -20.68 -2.72
N TYR A 389 20.05 -19.93 -1.62
CA TYR A 389 20.95 -20.03 -0.46
C TYR A 389 20.77 -21.32 0.35
N TYR A 390 19.69 -22.07 0.10
CA TYR A 390 19.36 -23.32 0.78
C TYR A 390 19.26 -24.52 -0.17
N SER A 391 19.02 -24.29 -1.46
CA SER A 391 18.95 -25.35 -2.47
C SER A 391 19.08 -24.74 -3.86
N ASP A 392 19.99 -25.27 -4.67
CA ASP A 392 20.19 -24.85 -6.07
C ASP A 392 19.15 -25.46 -7.03
N LEU A 393 18.22 -26.29 -6.54
CA LEU A 393 17.21 -26.93 -7.37
C LEU A 393 16.18 -25.91 -7.87
N PRO A 394 15.81 -25.94 -9.17
CA PRO A 394 14.78 -25.06 -9.69
C PRO A 394 13.42 -25.44 -9.09
N ALA A 395 12.73 -24.46 -8.52
CA ALA A 395 11.41 -24.61 -7.96
C ALA A 395 10.44 -23.63 -8.63
N THR A 396 9.24 -24.13 -8.93
CA THR A 396 8.10 -23.33 -9.36
C THR A 396 7.31 -22.87 -8.14
N TRP A 397 6.98 -21.59 -8.08
CA TRP A 397 6.30 -20.98 -6.93
C TRP A 397 4.87 -20.65 -7.30
N PHE A 398 3.95 -20.70 -6.34
CA PHE A 398 2.58 -20.22 -6.54
C PHE A 398 1.95 -19.82 -5.21
N ASN A 399 0.94 -18.95 -5.28
CA ASN A 399 0.19 -18.52 -4.11
C ASN A 399 -0.72 -19.64 -3.63
N TYR A 400 -0.41 -20.14 -2.44
CA TYR A 400 -1.08 -21.27 -1.79
C TYR A 400 -2.62 -21.18 -1.73
N ASN A 401 -3.18 -19.97 -1.60
CA ASN A 401 -4.63 -19.75 -1.46
C ASN A 401 -5.29 -19.25 -2.74
N ASP A 402 -4.53 -18.56 -3.60
CA ASP A 402 -5.07 -17.85 -4.75
C ASP A 402 -4.90 -18.63 -6.07
N SER A 403 -4.01 -19.62 -6.11
CA SER A 403 -3.71 -20.38 -7.33
C SER A 403 -3.29 -21.82 -7.05
N PHE A 404 -3.36 -22.67 -8.08
CA PHE A 404 -2.73 -23.97 -8.08
C PHE A 404 -2.15 -24.25 -9.47
N GLY A 405 -0.84 -24.52 -9.55
CA GLY A 405 -0.14 -24.78 -10.80
C GLY A 405 0.24 -26.25 -10.98
N TRP A 406 0.24 -26.72 -12.22
CA TRP A 406 0.70 -28.05 -12.60
C TRP A 406 1.15 -28.08 -14.06
N ARG A 407 1.79 -29.19 -14.46
CA ARG A 407 2.09 -29.48 -15.86
C ARG A 407 1.30 -30.68 -16.36
N PRO A 408 0.81 -30.67 -17.60
CA PRO A 408 0.04 -31.79 -18.14
C PRO A 408 0.89 -32.96 -18.68
N ASP A 409 2.20 -33.00 -18.44
CA ASP A 409 3.09 -34.09 -18.86
C ASP A 409 3.11 -35.27 -17.86
N GLU A 410 3.77 -36.38 -18.19
CA GLU A 410 3.91 -37.56 -17.31
C GLU A 410 4.94 -37.36 -16.17
N SER A 411 5.23 -36.10 -15.80
CA SER A 411 6.22 -35.80 -14.76
C SER A 411 5.76 -36.23 -13.37
N THR A 412 6.73 -36.57 -12.52
CA THR A 412 6.48 -36.70 -11.08
C THR A 412 6.59 -35.30 -10.49
N ILE A 413 5.62 -34.89 -9.67
CA ILE A 413 5.63 -33.58 -9.02
C ILE A 413 5.64 -33.70 -7.52
N TRP A 414 6.48 -32.89 -6.89
CA TRP A 414 6.56 -32.70 -5.45
C TRP A 414 5.99 -31.33 -5.08
N TYR A 415 4.82 -31.33 -4.41
CA TYR A 415 4.21 -30.11 -3.88
C TYR A 415 4.56 -29.94 -2.41
N PHE A 416 5.17 -28.82 -2.07
CA PHE A 416 5.49 -28.43 -0.72
C PHE A 416 4.46 -27.42 -0.18
N GLU A 417 3.73 -27.83 0.85
CA GLU A 417 2.71 -27.06 1.57
C GLU A 417 3.23 -26.70 2.97
N PRO A 418 3.67 -25.47 3.24
CA PRO A 418 3.94 -25.03 4.61
C PRO A 418 2.69 -25.11 5.47
N ILE A 419 2.78 -25.66 6.70
CA ILE A 419 1.61 -25.86 7.57
C ILE A 419 0.89 -24.55 7.94
N ASN A 420 1.65 -23.46 8.02
CA ASN A 420 1.13 -22.13 8.30
C ASN A 420 0.56 -21.41 7.06
N ARG A 421 0.61 -22.05 5.88
CA ARG A 421 0.11 -21.60 4.58
C ARG A 421 -0.52 -22.78 3.83
N PRO A 422 -1.60 -23.35 4.39
CA PRO A 422 -2.19 -24.56 3.85
C PRO A 422 -2.86 -24.31 2.50
N LEU A 423 -2.66 -25.21 1.56
CA LEU A 423 -3.24 -25.11 0.22
C LEU A 423 -4.76 -24.91 0.29
N ASN A 424 -5.32 -24.22 -0.71
CA ASN A 424 -6.77 -24.07 -0.83
C ASN A 424 -7.48 -25.44 -0.71
N PRO A 425 -8.60 -25.56 0.04
CA PRO A 425 -9.31 -26.83 0.22
C PRO A 425 -9.67 -27.56 -1.09
N GLN A 426 -9.96 -26.81 -2.17
CA GLN A 426 -10.23 -27.38 -3.49
C GLN A 426 -9.00 -28.10 -4.06
N SER A 427 -7.82 -27.47 -3.95
CA SER A 427 -6.55 -28.06 -4.36
C SER A 427 -6.22 -29.32 -3.55
N ILE A 428 -6.42 -29.28 -2.23
CA ILE A 428 -6.19 -30.44 -1.34
C ILE A 428 -7.13 -31.59 -1.71
N GLY A 429 -8.42 -31.32 -1.93
CA GLY A 429 -9.42 -32.35 -2.24
C GLY A 429 -9.11 -33.13 -3.52
N GLN A 430 -8.46 -32.49 -4.50
CA GLN A 430 -8.04 -33.12 -5.76
C GLN A 430 -6.67 -33.79 -5.65
N LEU A 431 -5.74 -33.19 -4.90
CA LEU A 431 -4.36 -33.66 -4.79
C LEU A 431 -4.21 -34.82 -3.80
N ALA A 432 -4.85 -34.75 -2.63
CA ALA A 432 -4.69 -35.75 -1.56
C ALA A 432 -5.05 -37.19 -1.97
N PRO A 433 -6.11 -37.45 -2.77
CA PRO A 433 -6.45 -38.82 -3.20
C PRO A 433 -5.42 -39.47 -4.14
N ILE A 434 -4.62 -38.66 -4.83
CA ILE A 434 -3.68 -39.10 -5.88
C ILE A 434 -2.21 -38.93 -5.47
N SER A 435 -1.95 -38.61 -4.21
CA SER A 435 -0.59 -38.33 -3.73
C SER A 435 -0.22 -39.15 -2.51
N GLU A 436 1.08 -39.46 -2.42
CA GLU A 436 1.69 -39.88 -1.16
C GLU A 436 1.99 -38.62 -0.33
N ILE A 437 1.47 -38.58 0.91
CA ILE A 437 1.59 -37.43 1.80
C ILE A 437 2.57 -37.74 2.92
N GLU A 438 3.61 -36.92 3.05
CA GLU A 438 4.56 -36.97 4.15
C GLU A 438 4.51 -35.65 4.93
N THR A 439 4.49 -35.70 6.26
CA THR A 439 4.57 -34.50 7.11
C THR A 439 5.95 -34.41 7.73
N ILE A 440 6.68 -33.35 7.37
CA ILE A 440 8.02 -33.08 7.87
C ILE A 440 7.88 -32.18 9.10
N HIS A 441 8.66 -32.47 10.14
CA HIS A 441 8.61 -31.77 11.42
C HIS A 441 9.89 -30.99 11.65
N TYR A 442 9.78 -29.86 12.35
CA TYR A 442 10.95 -29.18 12.89
C TYR A 442 11.65 -30.04 13.94
N GLY A 443 12.89 -29.71 14.29
CA GLY A 443 13.67 -30.43 15.30
C GLY A 443 13.04 -30.50 16.71
N ASN A 444 12.01 -29.70 16.99
CA ASN A 444 11.25 -29.75 18.24
C ASN A 444 9.98 -30.62 18.18
N GLY A 445 9.67 -31.22 17.02
CA GLY A 445 8.52 -32.09 16.81
C GLY A 445 7.25 -31.40 16.29
N ASP A 446 7.23 -30.07 16.10
CA ASP A 446 6.09 -29.39 15.48
C ASP A 446 6.10 -29.61 13.96
N PRO A 447 4.94 -29.73 13.29
CA PRO A 447 4.89 -29.94 11.85
C PRO A 447 5.32 -28.66 11.10
N ALA A 448 6.24 -28.82 10.16
CA ALA A 448 6.82 -27.74 9.36
C ALA A 448 6.07 -27.54 8.03
N PHE A 449 6.00 -28.61 7.24
CA PHE A 449 5.32 -28.63 5.95
C PHE A 449 4.82 -30.04 5.62
N ARG A 450 3.87 -30.13 4.69
CA ARG A 450 3.47 -31.38 4.04
C ARG A 450 4.07 -31.46 2.64
N LEU A 451 4.55 -32.62 2.28
CA LEU A 451 5.01 -32.96 0.95
C LEU A 451 3.99 -33.89 0.31
N TYR A 452 3.43 -33.48 -0.82
CA TYR A 452 2.58 -34.31 -1.67
C TYR A 452 3.40 -34.77 -2.87
N ARG A 453 3.55 -36.08 -3.03
CA ARG A 453 4.17 -36.67 -4.22
C ARG A 453 3.07 -37.19 -5.12
N ALA A 454 2.89 -36.57 -6.27
CA ALA A 454 1.83 -36.90 -7.23
C ALA A 454 2.41 -37.12 -8.63
N ASN A 455 1.67 -37.86 -9.46
CA ASN A 455 1.93 -37.89 -10.90
C ASN A 455 0.91 -37.00 -11.61
N THR A 456 1.37 -36.07 -12.44
CA THR A 456 0.49 -35.09 -13.09
C THR A 456 -0.49 -35.66 -14.09
N SER A 457 -0.23 -36.83 -14.66
CA SER A 457 -1.23 -37.53 -15.49
C SER A 457 -2.52 -37.85 -14.72
N GLN A 458 -2.45 -37.86 -13.38
CA GLN A 458 -3.60 -38.09 -12.50
C GLN A 458 -4.27 -36.77 -12.08
N VAL A 459 -3.63 -35.62 -12.29
CA VAL A 459 -4.17 -34.28 -12.00
C VAL A 459 -5.04 -33.84 -13.18
N ASN A 460 -6.32 -34.22 -13.16
CA ASN A 460 -7.25 -33.90 -14.25
C ASN A 460 -8.15 -32.70 -13.91
N TRP A 461 -7.65 -31.49 -14.13
CA TRP A 461 -8.40 -30.24 -13.93
C TRP A 461 -8.96 -29.77 -15.29
N ILE A 462 -10.08 -30.37 -15.67
CA ILE A 462 -10.85 -29.96 -16.85
C ILE A 462 -11.88 -28.92 -16.37
N PRO A 463 -11.92 -27.72 -16.97
CA PRO A 463 -12.91 -26.71 -16.61
C PRO A 463 -14.32 -27.23 -16.91
N GLN A 464 -15.25 -27.00 -15.98
CA GLN A 464 -16.67 -27.31 -16.17
C GLN A 464 -17.27 -26.53 -17.34
N HIS A 465 -16.81 -25.29 -17.54
CA HIS A 465 -17.20 -24.44 -18.66
C HIS A 465 -15.96 -24.12 -19.51
N PRO A 466 -15.68 -24.90 -20.57
CA PRO A 466 -14.58 -24.62 -21.49
C PRO A 466 -14.77 -23.27 -22.18
N LEU A 467 -13.68 -22.52 -22.31
CA LEU A 467 -13.64 -21.22 -22.97
C LEU A 467 -12.28 -21.04 -23.66
N ASP A 468 -12.19 -20.23 -24.72
CA ASP A 468 -10.90 -19.94 -25.37
C ASP A 468 -10.74 -18.42 -25.52
N VAL A 469 -10.21 -17.79 -24.46
CA VAL A 469 -9.88 -16.37 -24.44
C VAL A 469 -8.37 -16.23 -24.48
N ARG A 470 -7.87 -15.41 -25.41
CA ARG A 470 -6.44 -15.19 -25.63
C ARG A 470 -6.14 -13.71 -25.49
N PHE A 471 -5.20 -13.40 -24.61
CA PHE A 471 -4.73 -12.04 -24.37
C PHE A 471 -3.38 -11.84 -25.08
N GLU A 472 -3.15 -10.65 -25.61
CA GLU A 472 -1.84 -10.21 -26.12
C GLU A 472 -0.82 -10.28 -24.98
N ASP A 473 0.31 -10.94 -25.23
CA ASP A 473 1.37 -11.18 -24.24
C ASP A 473 0.96 -11.86 -22.92
N GLY A 474 -0.27 -12.39 -22.82
CA GLY A 474 -0.83 -12.97 -21.59
C GLY A 474 -1.07 -14.49 -21.65
N PRO A 475 -1.51 -15.10 -20.53
CA PRO A 475 -1.93 -16.49 -20.51
C PRO A 475 -3.28 -16.65 -21.22
N ARG A 476 -3.55 -17.85 -21.74
CA ARG A 476 -4.82 -18.23 -22.35
C ARG A 476 -5.79 -18.71 -21.28
N LEU A 477 -6.99 -18.15 -21.22
CA LEU A 477 -8.07 -18.69 -20.40
C LEU A 477 -8.71 -19.87 -21.17
N ILE A 478 -8.58 -21.08 -20.61
CA ILE A 478 -9.07 -22.33 -21.22
C ILE A 478 -10.45 -22.76 -20.68
N GLY A 479 -10.95 -22.06 -19.66
CA GLY A 479 -12.29 -22.26 -19.11
C GLY A 479 -12.41 -21.80 -17.67
N PHE A 480 -13.55 -22.07 -17.07
CA PHE A 480 -13.83 -21.69 -15.68
C PHE A 480 -14.83 -22.64 -15.02
N ASP A 481 -14.81 -22.67 -13.69
CA ASP A 481 -15.80 -23.32 -12.84
C ASP A 481 -16.66 -22.26 -12.16
N PHE A 482 -17.98 -22.41 -12.30
CA PHE A 482 -18.98 -21.46 -11.85
C PHE A 482 -20.30 -22.20 -11.60
N PRO A 483 -21.04 -21.91 -10.53
CA PRO A 483 -22.36 -22.50 -10.37
C PRO A 483 -23.31 -21.96 -11.45
N GLY A 484 -24.04 -22.85 -12.12
CA GLY A 484 -24.96 -22.44 -13.20
C GLY A 484 -26.20 -21.66 -12.71
N THR A 485 -26.52 -21.71 -11.41
CA THR A 485 -27.59 -20.92 -10.79
C THR A 485 -26.97 -20.01 -9.74
N LEU A 486 -27.34 -18.72 -9.80
CA LEU A 486 -26.87 -17.69 -8.90
C LEU A 486 -28.02 -17.19 -8.06
N LEU A 487 -27.80 -17.02 -6.76
CA LEU A 487 -28.74 -16.33 -5.90
C LEU A 487 -28.20 -14.94 -5.61
N ARG A 488 -29.10 -13.97 -5.53
CA ARG A 488 -28.75 -12.59 -5.15
C ARG A 488 -28.17 -12.57 -3.74
N GLY A 489 -27.18 -11.72 -3.50
CA GLY A 489 -26.49 -11.58 -2.21
C GLY A 489 -25.49 -12.69 -1.91
N GLU A 490 -25.35 -13.71 -2.78
CA GLU A 490 -24.35 -14.75 -2.58
C GLU A 490 -22.95 -14.32 -3.06
N GLU A 491 -21.95 -14.72 -2.28
CA GLU A 491 -20.54 -14.67 -2.68
C GLU A 491 -20.20 -15.98 -3.39
N ILE A 492 -20.01 -15.92 -4.70
CA ILE A 492 -19.83 -17.09 -5.55
C ILE A 492 -18.34 -17.40 -5.73
N PRO A 493 -17.85 -18.57 -5.26
CA PRO A 493 -16.49 -18.99 -5.55
C PRO A 493 -16.36 -19.35 -7.04
N MET A 494 -15.32 -18.82 -7.67
CA MET A 494 -14.99 -19.06 -9.06
C MET A 494 -13.56 -19.58 -9.20
N THR A 495 -13.38 -20.53 -10.11
CA THR A 495 -12.06 -21.01 -10.52
C THR A 495 -11.84 -20.70 -11.98
N LEU A 496 -10.85 -19.88 -12.29
CA LEU A 496 -10.43 -19.62 -13.67
C LEU A 496 -9.30 -20.58 -14.03
N HIS A 497 -9.38 -21.24 -15.18
CA HIS A 497 -8.37 -22.19 -15.65
C HIS A 497 -7.54 -21.57 -16.77
N TRP A 498 -6.24 -21.50 -16.57
CA TRP A 498 -5.30 -20.85 -17.46
C TRP A 498 -4.30 -21.83 -18.05
N GLN A 499 -3.82 -21.48 -19.23
CA GLN A 499 -2.71 -22.14 -19.90
C GLN A 499 -1.68 -21.08 -20.33
N VAL A 500 -0.43 -21.30 -19.95
CA VAL A 500 0.69 -20.50 -20.43
C VAL A 500 0.92 -20.82 -21.92
N PRO A 501 1.04 -19.80 -22.80
CA PRO A 501 1.19 -20.01 -24.24
C PRO A 501 2.48 -20.76 -24.60
N ASP A 502 2.49 -21.34 -25.80
CA ASP A 502 3.64 -22.09 -26.32
C ASP A 502 4.81 -21.17 -26.71
N GLU A 503 4.56 -19.89 -26.93
CA GLU A 503 5.58 -18.87 -27.21
C GLU A 503 5.42 -17.71 -26.21
N LEU A 504 6.40 -17.56 -25.33
CA LEU A 504 6.42 -16.54 -24.28
C LEU A 504 7.22 -15.32 -24.75
N GLN A 505 6.60 -14.14 -24.70
CA GLN A 505 7.31 -12.86 -24.75
C GLN A 505 7.84 -12.52 -23.35
N PRO A 506 9.09 -12.06 -23.20
CA PRO A 506 9.61 -11.64 -21.90
C PRO A 506 8.89 -10.37 -21.44
N LEU A 507 8.10 -10.46 -20.36
CA LEU A 507 7.45 -9.31 -19.74
C LEU A 507 8.25 -8.79 -18.54
N PRO A 508 8.46 -7.47 -18.41
CA PRO A 508 9.13 -6.90 -17.25
C PRO A 508 8.18 -6.95 -16.04
N ASN A 509 8.45 -7.84 -15.08
CA ASN A 509 7.83 -7.97 -13.74
C ASN A 509 6.40 -7.42 -13.62
N ARG A 510 5.39 -8.17 -14.07
CA ARG A 510 3.99 -7.74 -13.97
C ARG A 510 3.23 -8.48 -12.88
N LEU A 511 2.64 -7.70 -11.98
CA LEU A 511 1.59 -8.19 -11.10
C LEU A 511 0.31 -8.22 -11.95
N THR A 512 0.01 -9.37 -12.52
CA THR A 512 -1.12 -9.52 -13.43
C THR A 512 -2.37 -10.00 -12.69
N TYR A 513 -3.47 -9.28 -12.89
CA TYR A 513 -4.77 -9.52 -12.27
C TYR A 513 -5.77 -10.04 -13.30
N ALA A 514 -6.43 -11.15 -12.96
CA ALA A 514 -7.60 -11.64 -13.65
C ALA A 514 -8.84 -10.88 -13.17
N GLN A 515 -9.69 -10.50 -14.12
CA GLN A 515 -10.94 -9.78 -13.88
C GLN A 515 -12.11 -10.58 -14.43
N VAL A 516 -13.21 -10.58 -13.69
CA VAL A 516 -14.49 -11.15 -14.10
C VAL A 516 -15.58 -10.11 -13.86
N PHE A 517 -16.37 -9.82 -14.87
CA PHE A 517 -17.47 -8.87 -14.81
C PHE A 517 -18.79 -9.61 -14.98
N LEU A 518 -19.74 -9.39 -14.08
CA LEU A 518 -21.12 -9.85 -14.21
C LEU A 518 -21.92 -8.80 -14.98
N GLN A 519 -22.45 -9.16 -16.14
CA GLN A 519 -23.16 -8.26 -17.04
C GLN A 519 -24.57 -8.72 -17.35
N ASP A 520 -25.49 -7.78 -17.55
CA ASP A 520 -26.81 -8.08 -18.11
C ASP A 520 -26.76 -8.20 -19.66
N GLU A 521 -27.91 -8.44 -20.28
CA GLU A 521 -28.03 -8.53 -21.74
C GLU A 521 -27.63 -7.23 -22.45
N SER A 522 -27.94 -6.08 -21.85
CA SER A 522 -27.61 -4.73 -22.34
C SER A 522 -26.14 -4.34 -22.20
N GLY A 523 -25.35 -5.15 -21.49
CA GLY A 523 -23.91 -4.94 -21.28
C GLY A 523 -23.56 -4.12 -20.04
N ASN A 524 -24.54 -3.78 -19.19
CA ASN A 524 -24.26 -3.09 -17.94
C ASN A 524 -23.53 -4.02 -17.00
N VAL A 525 -22.50 -3.52 -16.30
CA VAL A 525 -21.74 -4.27 -15.31
C VAL A 525 -22.40 -4.11 -13.95
N TRP A 526 -22.80 -5.22 -13.34
CA TRP A 526 -23.44 -5.24 -12.02
C TRP A 526 -22.49 -5.62 -10.91
N ALA A 527 -21.47 -6.43 -11.21
CA ALA A 527 -20.44 -6.79 -10.26
C ALA A 527 -19.12 -7.07 -10.97
N GLN A 528 -18.02 -6.92 -10.23
CA GLN A 528 -16.69 -7.24 -10.69
C GLN A 528 -15.93 -8.00 -9.61
N GLY A 529 -15.39 -9.16 -9.99
CA GLY A 529 -14.41 -9.90 -9.22
C GLY A 529 -13.03 -9.67 -9.81
N GLU A 530 -12.03 -9.46 -8.95
CA GLU A 530 -10.64 -9.33 -9.38
C GLU A 530 -9.72 -10.09 -8.44
N LYS A 531 -8.71 -10.74 -9.02
CA LYS A 531 -7.68 -11.43 -8.26
C LYS A 531 -6.37 -11.49 -9.03
N LEU A 532 -5.25 -11.36 -8.30
CA LEU A 532 -3.94 -11.68 -8.86
C LEU A 532 -3.95 -13.13 -9.37
N LEU A 533 -3.32 -13.41 -10.51
CA LEU A 533 -3.25 -14.76 -11.08
C LEU A 533 -2.72 -15.80 -10.08
N GLY A 534 -1.84 -15.39 -9.16
CA GLY A 534 -1.26 -16.24 -8.11
C GLY A 534 -0.21 -17.23 -8.61
N TYR A 535 -0.01 -17.36 -9.92
CA TYR A 535 1.05 -18.14 -10.56
C TYR A 535 2.05 -17.19 -11.26
N PRO A 536 3.25 -16.95 -10.70
CA PRO A 536 4.18 -15.92 -11.14
C PRO A 536 4.80 -16.15 -12.51
N GLU A 537 4.77 -15.11 -13.33
CA GLU A 537 5.31 -15.07 -14.69
C GLU A 537 6.80 -15.46 -14.78
N ALA A 538 7.60 -15.08 -13.78
CA ALA A 538 9.02 -15.43 -13.72
C ALA A 538 9.29 -16.95 -13.70
N GLY A 539 8.30 -17.77 -13.32
CA GLY A 539 8.39 -19.22 -13.27
C GLY A 539 7.69 -19.93 -14.43
N TRP A 540 7.07 -19.20 -15.36
CA TRP A 540 6.27 -19.78 -16.44
C TRP A 540 7.12 -20.60 -17.40
N ARG A 541 6.62 -21.78 -17.74
CA ARG A 541 7.12 -22.60 -18.86
C ARG A 541 5.99 -22.87 -19.84
N ASN A 542 6.36 -23.08 -21.10
CA ASN A 542 5.40 -23.33 -22.18
C ASN A 542 4.47 -24.48 -21.82
N GLY A 543 3.17 -24.24 -21.92
CA GLY A 543 2.14 -25.24 -21.65
C GLY A 543 1.84 -25.49 -20.16
N ASP A 544 2.47 -24.78 -19.22
CA ASP A 544 2.07 -24.78 -17.82
C ASP A 544 0.56 -24.50 -17.70
N ARG A 545 -0.09 -25.19 -16.76
CA ARG A 545 -1.49 -24.93 -16.43
C ARG A 545 -1.59 -24.48 -14.99
N PHE A 546 -2.51 -23.55 -14.74
CA PHE A 546 -2.76 -23.11 -13.38
C PHE A 546 -4.19 -22.60 -13.24
N THR A 547 -4.66 -22.55 -12.00
CA THR A 547 -5.93 -21.88 -11.68
C THR A 547 -5.74 -20.57 -10.98
N THR A 548 -6.77 -19.72 -11.05
CA THR A 548 -6.93 -18.58 -10.16
C THR A 548 -8.25 -18.73 -9.42
N PHE A 549 -8.17 -18.71 -8.09
CA PHE A 549 -9.34 -18.76 -7.21
C PHE A 549 -9.75 -17.34 -6.86
N LEU A 550 -10.96 -16.96 -7.28
CA LEU A 550 -11.55 -15.68 -6.94
C LEU A 550 -12.98 -15.85 -6.48
N LYS A 551 -13.53 -14.78 -5.93
CA LYS A 551 -14.92 -14.75 -5.52
C LYS A 551 -15.62 -13.60 -6.22
N LEU A 552 -16.83 -13.86 -6.69
CA LEU A 552 -17.68 -12.88 -7.35
C LEU A 552 -18.93 -12.66 -6.49
N GLU A 553 -19.11 -11.44 -6.00
CA GLU A 553 -20.29 -11.07 -5.24
C GLU A 553 -21.46 -10.79 -6.21
N VAL A 554 -22.57 -11.50 -6.04
CA VAL A 554 -23.79 -11.24 -6.82
C VAL A 554 -24.59 -10.18 -6.06
N PRO A 555 -24.80 -8.98 -6.61
CA PRO A 555 -25.47 -7.91 -5.88
C PRO A 555 -26.88 -8.32 -5.44
N GLU A 556 -27.32 -7.90 -4.26
CA GLU A 556 -28.67 -8.20 -3.77
C GLU A 556 -29.76 -7.59 -4.69
N GLY A 557 -29.49 -6.42 -5.27
CA GLY A 557 -30.45 -5.68 -6.08
C GLY A 557 -30.48 -6.02 -7.57
N ILE A 558 -29.66 -6.96 -8.05
CA ILE A 558 -29.62 -7.33 -9.49
C ILE A 558 -30.94 -8.02 -9.92
N PRO A 559 -31.61 -7.61 -11.01
CA PRO A 559 -32.84 -8.25 -11.46
C PRO A 559 -32.70 -9.74 -11.74
N PRO A 560 -33.76 -10.55 -11.58
CA PRO A 560 -33.73 -11.95 -11.95
C PRO A 560 -33.78 -12.04 -13.48
N GLY A 561 -32.87 -12.81 -14.06
CA GLY A 561 -32.78 -12.86 -15.52
C GLY A 561 -31.49 -13.44 -16.05
N PRO A 562 -31.33 -13.45 -17.38
CA PRO A 562 -30.11 -13.88 -18.03
C PRO A 562 -28.98 -12.88 -17.76
N VAL A 563 -27.86 -13.39 -17.26
CA VAL A 563 -26.61 -12.64 -17.07
C VAL A 563 -25.46 -13.34 -17.75
N TYR A 564 -24.38 -12.60 -17.97
CA TYR A 564 -23.21 -13.07 -18.68
C TYR A 564 -21.96 -12.70 -17.91
N LEU A 565 -20.96 -13.56 -17.97
CA LEU A 565 -19.64 -13.30 -17.41
C LEU A 565 -18.73 -12.81 -18.51
N ARG A 566 -18.08 -11.66 -18.31
CA ARG A 566 -17.02 -11.16 -19.18
C ARG A 566 -15.68 -11.28 -18.48
N PHE A 567 -14.63 -11.70 -19.18
CA PHE A 567 -13.30 -11.93 -18.60
C PHE A 567 -12.31 -10.89 -19.08
N GLY A 568 -11.39 -10.47 -18.20
CA GLY A 568 -10.34 -9.53 -18.53
C GLY A 568 -9.04 -9.85 -17.81
N LEU A 569 -7.96 -9.21 -18.27
CA LEU A 569 -6.63 -9.33 -17.68
C LEU A 569 -6.00 -7.94 -17.64
N ARG A 570 -5.42 -7.54 -16.51
CA ARG A 570 -4.73 -6.25 -16.39
C ARG A 570 -3.41 -6.34 -15.64
N ASP A 571 -2.49 -5.45 -15.98
CA ASP A 571 -1.30 -5.16 -15.18
C ASP A 571 -1.66 -4.22 -14.02
N TRP A 572 -1.03 -4.40 -12.85
CA TRP A 572 -1.11 -3.49 -11.71
C TRP A 572 -0.70 -2.04 -12.03
N THR A 573 0.22 -1.86 -12.98
CA THR A 573 0.80 -0.54 -13.31
C THR A 573 0.28 0.10 -14.59
N GLY A 574 -0.59 -0.58 -15.35
CA GLY A 574 -0.82 -0.23 -16.74
C GLY A 574 -2.16 -0.66 -17.34
N PRO A 575 -2.23 -0.75 -18.70
CA PRO A 575 -3.47 -1.02 -19.43
C PRO A 575 -3.94 -2.47 -19.30
N THR A 576 -5.24 -2.70 -19.57
CA THR A 576 -5.82 -4.03 -19.79
C THR A 576 -5.11 -4.69 -20.98
N TYR A 577 -4.75 -5.96 -20.85
CA TYR A 577 -4.18 -6.72 -21.96
C TYR A 577 -5.23 -6.86 -23.07
N ASN A 578 -4.84 -6.61 -24.32
CA ASN A 578 -5.77 -6.66 -25.45
C ASN A 578 -6.21 -8.09 -25.76
N LEU A 579 -7.44 -8.25 -26.22
CA LEU A 579 -7.96 -9.53 -26.67
C LEU A 579 -7.46 -9.84 -28.10
N ILE A 580 -6.86 -11.02 -28.30
CA ILE A 580 -6.47 -11.57 -29.62
C ILE A 580 -7.53 -12.56 -30.15
N SER A 581 -8.44 -13.03 -29.29
CA SER A 581 -9.45 -14.04 -29.68
C SER A 581 -10.54 -13.49 -30.60
N SER A 582 -10.95 -14.29 -31.60
CA SER A 582 -12.16 -14.05 -32.40
C SER A 582 -13.45 -14.43 -31.66
N ASN A 583 -13.33 -15.15 -30.55
CA ASN A 583 -14.47 -15.51 -29.70
C ASN A 583 -14.71 -14.39 -28.69
N PRO A 584 -15.98 -14.09 -28.35
CA PRO A 584 -16.28 -13.13 -27.32
C PRO A 584 -15.67 -13.60 -25.99
N GLU A 585 -15.06 -12.68 -25.24
CA GLU A 585 -14.62 -12.88 -23.85
C GLU A 585 -15.80 -13.02 -22.87
N ARG A 586 -16.96 -13.47 -23.37
CA ARG A 586 -18.26 -13.50 -22.69
C ARG A 586 -18.79 -14.93 -22.64
N ALA A 587 -19.26 -15.38 -21.48
CA ALA A 587 -19.91 -16.67 -21.28
C ALA A 587 -21.31 -16.49 -20.67
N GLY A 588 -22.25 -17.35 -21.05
CA GLY A 588 -23.64 -17.29 -20.60
C GLY A 588 -24.64 -17.59 -21.72
N PRO A 589 -25.95 -17.38 -21.50
CA PRO A 589 -26.51 -16.78 -20.29
C PRO A 589 -26.53 -17.73 -19.08
N PHE A 590 -26.31 -17.18 -17.89
CA PHE A 590 -26.60 -17.79 -16.59
C PHE A 590 -27.86 -17.17 -16.00
N VAL A 591 -28.52 -17.84 -15.07
CA VAL A 591 -29.79 -17.35 -14.50
C VAL A 591 -29.59 -16.93 -13.06
N ILE A 592 -29.89 -15.66 -12.78
CA ILE A 592 -30.03 -15.16 -11.41
C ILE A 592 -31.44 -15.42 -10.91
N ARG A 593 -31.52 -15.94 -9.69
CA ARG A 593 -32.76 -16.14 -8.95
C ARG A 593 -32.76 -15.31 -7.69
N SER A 594 -33.94 -14.88 -7.28
CA SER A 594 -34.14 -14.22 -5.99
C SER A 594 -34.08 -15.24 -4.85
N GLN A 595 -33.53 -14.81 -3.72
CA GLN A 595 -33.71 -15.46 -2.42
C GLN A 595 -34.29 -14.43 -1.46
N PRO A 596 -35.56 -14.56 -1.02
CA PRO A 596 -36.15 -13.62 -0.09
C PRO A 596 -35.37 -13.58 1.22
N MET A 597 -35.13 -12.38 1.74
CA MET A 597 -34.51 -12.20 3.05
C MET A 597 -35.45 -12.70 4.17
N MET A 598 -34.90 -13.47 5.10
CA MET A 598 -35.61 -13.84 6.34
C MET A 598 -35.37 -12.77 7.41
N ASP A 599 -36.44 -12.37 8.10
CA ASP A 599 -36.42 -11.41 9.22
C ASP A 599 -35.87 -10.01 8.87
N LEU A 600 -36.59 -9.29 8.02
CA LEU A 600 -36.29 -7.89 7.67
C LEU A 600 -36.62 -6.92 8.82
N THR A 601 -35.61 -6.19 9.30
CA THR A 601 -35.79 -5.02 10.16
C THR A 601 -35.48 -3.76 9.37
N VAL A 602 -36.46 -2.87 9.23
CA VAL A 602 -36.29 -1.57 8.58
C VAL A 602 -35.88 -0.55 9.66
N PRO A 603 -34.71 0.10 9.54
CA PRO A 603 -34.31 1.17 10.46
C PRO A 603 -35.32 2.32 10.50
N ASP A 604 -35.53 2.93 11.68
CA ASP A 604 -36.57 3.96 11.93
C ASP A 604 -36.47 5.22 11.04
N ASP A 605 -35.31 5.48 10.42
CA ASP A 605 -35.04 6.62 9.54
C ASP A 605 -35.21 6.30 8.05
N THR A 606 -35.41 5.03 7.70
CA THR A 606 -35.54 4.58 6.30
C THR A 606 -36.86 5.07 5.71
N PRO A 607 -36.85 5.73 4.53
CA PRO A 607 -38.06 6.17 3.85
C PRO A 607 -38.96 4.98 3.48
N LEU A 608 -40.17 4.94 4.03
CA LEU A 608 -41.14 3.86 3.81
C LEU A 608 -42.39 4.39 3.11
N PHE A 609 -42.68 3.84 1.93
CA PHE A 609 -43.80 4.25 1.07
C PHE A 609 -44.94 3.24 1.19
N ASP A 610 -46.05 3.69 1.77
CA ASP A 610 -47.31 2.95 1.94
C ASP A 610 -47.13 1.52 2.50
N ASP A 611 -46.18 1.37 3.44
CA ASP A 611 -45.75 0.10 4.04
C ASP A 611 -45.40 -1.02 3.01
N THR A 612 -45.11 -0.64 1.76
CA THR A 612 -44.91 -1.56 0.64
C THR A 612 -43.45 -1.60 0.22
N LEU A 613 -42.84 -0.44 -0.01
CA LEU A 613 -41.43 -0.31 -0.41
C LEU A 613 -40.68 0.59 0.56
N ALA A 614 -39.53 0.13 1.05
CA ALA A 614 -38.56 0.94 1.78
C ALA A 614 -37.38 1.31 0.87
N LEU A 615 -36.90 2.54 0.93
CA LEU A 615 -35.68 2.96 0.23
C LEU A 615 -34.48 2.80 1.16
N GLN A 616 -33.81 1.67 1.10
CA GLN A 616 -32.73 1.29 2.02
C GLN A 616 -31.42 2.05 1.74
N GLY A 617 -31.19 2.44 0.49
CA GLY A 617 -29.96 3.07 0.07
C GLY A 617 -30.10 3.81 -1.26
N HIS A 618 -29.11 4.63 -1.57
CA HIS A 618 -28.96 5.29 -2.86
C HIS A 618 -27.49 5.58 -3.12
N SER A 619 -27.12 5.69 -4.39
CA SER A 619 -25.76 6.05 -4.81
C SER A 619 -25.81 6.99 -6.01
N PHE A 620 -25.15 8.15 -5.89
CA PHE A 620 -24.99 9.15 -6.92
C PHE A 620 -23.87 10.13 -6.55
N SER A 621 -23.44 10.97 -7.49
CA SER A 621 -22.52 12.08 -7.22
C SER A 621 -23.15 13.09 -6.27
N SER A 622 -22.49 13.41 -5.16
CA SER A 622 -22.91 14.49 -4.26
C SER A 622 -22.74 15.88 -4.88
N PHE A 623 -22.00 15.99 -5.99
CA PHE A 623 -21.82 17.24 -6.72
C PHE A 623 -22.85 17.39 -7.82
N LEU A 624 -23.39 18.60 -7.92
CA LEU A 624 -24.27 19.03 -9.00
C LEU A 624 -23.54 20.06 -9.85
N VAL A 625 -23.38 19.77 -11.14
CA VAL A 625 -22.87 20.72 -12.14
C VAL A 625 -23.99 21.03 -13.12
N PRO A 626 -24.37 22.31 -13.33
CA PRO A 626 -25.41 22.67 -14.28
C PRO A 626 -25.15 22.10 -15.68
N GLY A 627 -26.19 21.52 -16.29
CA GLY A 627 -26.12 20.90 -17.62
C GLY A 627 -25.52 19.48 -17.67
N LEU A 628 -24.92 18.97 -16.58
CA LEU A 628 -24.46 17.57 -16.52
C LEU A 628 -25.53 16.69 -15.87
N PRO A 629 -25.85 15.52 -16.45
CA PRO A 629 -26.80 14.60 -15.84
C PRO A 629 -26.23 13.97 -14.57
N ILE A 630 -27.11 13.61 -13.63
CA ILE A 630 -26.76 12.79 -12.47
C ILE A 630 -27.31 11.37 -12.71
N ASP A 631 -26.42 10.39 -12.72
CA ASP A 631 -26.80 8.98 -12.67
C ASP A 631 -27.05 8.56 -11.22
N ILE A 632 -28.25 8.03 -10.95
CA ILE A 632 -28.77 7.73 -9.62
C ILE A 632 -29.13 6.25 -9.53
N ALA A 633 -28.51 5.55 -8.59
CA ALA A 633 -28.93 4.22 -8.16
C ALA A 633 -29.78 4.31 -6.88
N LEU A 634 -30.86 3.54 -6.80
CA LEU A 634 -31.79 3.49 -5.67
C LEU A 634 -31.99 2.05 -5.22
N ASP A 635 -31.73 1.74 -3.96
CA ASP A 635 -31.85 0.40 -3.40
C ASP A 635 -33.17 0.25 -2.63
N TRP A 636 -34.07 -0.56 -3.19
CA TRP A 636 -35.42 -0.76 -2.67
C TRP A 636 -35.51 -2.08 -1.93
N LEU A 637 -36.13 -2.05 -0.75
CA LEU A 637 -36.51 -3.22 0.02
C LEU A 637 -38.03 -3.42 -0.04
N VAL A 638 -38.46 -4.61 -0.44
CA VAL A 638 -39.86 -4.94 -0.70
C VAL A 638 -40.49 -5.56 0.55
N LEU A 639 -41.30 -4.78 1.28
CA LEU A 639 -41.98 -5.25 2.49
C LEU A 639 -43.28 -5.99 2.18
N ASN A 640 -43.98 -5.55 1.14
CA ASN A 640 -45.15 -6.20 0.55
C ASN A 640 -45.08 -6.09 -0.98
N GLN A 641 -45.66 -7.06 -1.69
CA GLN A 641 -45.64 -7.06 -3.15
C GLN A 641 -46.40 -5.84 -3.70
N PRO A 642 -45.79 -5.02 -4.57
CA PRO A 642 -46.47 -3.90 -5.23
C PRO A 642 -47.68 -4.37 -6.05
N GLU A 643 -48.79 -3.64 -5.97
CA GLU A 643 -50.01 -3.99 -6.71
C GLU A 643 -49.97 -3.60 -8.20
N SER A 644 -49.06 -2.68 -8.57
CA SER A 644 -48.91 -2.16 -9.93
C SER A 644 -47.49 -1.65 -10.19
N ASP A 645 -47.24 -1.17 -11.41
CA ASP A 645 -45.92 -0.71 -11.84
C ASP A 645 -45.71 0.76 -11.48
N TYR A 646 -45.07 1.00 -10.35
CA TYR A 646 -44.86 2.34 -9.81
C TYR A 646 -43.91 3.19 -10.65
N ARG A 647 -44.02 4.51 -10.46
CA ARG A 647 -43.14 5.54 -11.02
C ARG A 647 -42.37 6.22 -9.89
N VAL A 648 -41.19 6.73 -10.20
CA VAL A 648 -40.41 7.57 -9.27
C VAL A 648 -40.32 8.97 -9.84
N GLN A 649 -40.63 9.96 -9.01
CA GLN A 649 -40.46 11.37 -9.33
C GLN A 649 -39.32 11.93 -8.51
N MET A 650 -38.38 12.57 -9.19
CA MET A 650 -37.25 13.24 -8.57
C MET A 650 -37.38 14.73 -8.78
N THR A 651 -37.16 15.48 -7.71
CA THR A 651 -37.36 16.93 -7.69
C THR A 651 -36.12 17.60 -7.10
N LEU A 652 -35.51 18.52 -7.85
CA LEU A 652 -34.48 19.42 -7.36
C LEU A 652 -35.12 20.76 -6.97
N SER A 653 -34.94 21.15 -5.72
CA SER A 653 -35.47 22.41 -5.17
C SER A 653 -34.47 23.06 -4.22
N GLN A 654 -34.61 24.37 -4.00
CA GLN A 654 -33.91 25.01 -2.89
C GLN A 654 -34.52 24.53 -1.57
N PRO A 655 -33.74 24.44 -0.49
CA PRO A 655 -34.32 24.43 0.86
C PRO A 655 -35.34 25.57 0.98
N ASP A 656 -36.57 25.25 1.39
CA ASP A 656 -37.67 26.20 1.65
C ASP A 656 -38.26 26.97 0.43
N ALA A 657 -37.94 26.59 -0.82
CA ALA A 657 -38.55 27.21 -2.00
C ALA A 657 -39.93 26.62 -2.36
N ASP A 658 -40.90 27.49 -2.70
CA ASP A 658 -42.25 27.10 -3.10
C ASP A 658 -42.33 26.42 -4.48
N GLN A 659 -41.29 26.51 -5.30
CA GLN A 659 -41.24 25.95 -6.65
C GLN A 659 -39.92 25.20 -6.88
N PRO A 660 -39.97 23.96 -7.39
CA PRO A 660 -38.77 23.23 -7.78
C PRO A 660 -38.17 23.78 -9.08
N PHE A 661 -36.87 23.63 -9.24
CA PHE A 661 -36.15 23.99 -10.47
C PHE A 661 -36.28 22.90 -11.53
N LEU A 662 -36.34 21.65 -11.09
CA LEU A 662 -36.47 20.48 -11.96
C LEU A 662 -37.39 19.46 -11.28
N THR A 663 -38.32 18.92 -12.06
CA THR A 663 -39.07 17.72 -11.70
C THR A 663 -39.07 16.78 -12.89
N GLN A 664 -38.56 15.57 -12.71
CA GLN A 664 -38.58 14.51 -13.72
C GLN A 664 -39.20 13.24 -13.14
N THR A 665 -40.03 12.57 -13.93
CA THR A 665 -40.71 11.33 -13.53
C THR A 665 -40.25 10.18 -14.42
N PHE A 666 -39.87 9.08 -13.79
CA PHE A 666 -39.37 7.87 -14.43
C PHE A 666 -40.27 6.68 -14.07
N LYS A 667 -40.35 5.67 -14.94
CA LYS A 667 -40.84 4.36 -14.49
C LYS A 667 -39.82 3.82 -13.48
N LEU A 668 -40.29 3.21 -12.38
CA LEU A 668 -39.37 2.72 -11.35
C LEU A 668 -38.39 1.67 -11.91
N TRP A 669 -38.83 0.84 -12.85
CA TRP A 669 -37.93 0.02 -13.68
C TRP A 669 -38.59 -0.29 -15.03
N PRO A 670 -38.01 0.07 -16.20
CA PRO A 670 -38.85 0.25 -17.39
C PRO A 670 -39.46 -1.01 -18.00
N ASP A 671 -38.75 -2.16 -18.07
CA ASP A 671 -39.22 -3.27 -18.94
C ASP A 671 -38.81 -4.73 -18.59
N ILE A 672 -37.77 -4.97 -17.77
CA ILE A 672 -37.25 -6.35 -17.53
C ILE A 672 -37.90 -7.03 -16.31
N TYR A 673 -38.04 -6.28 -15.21
CA TYR A 673 -38.57 -6.78 -13.94
C TYR A 673 -39.35 -5.67 -13.21
N PRO A 674 -40.59 -5.37 -13.65
CA PRO A 674 -41.35 -4.24 -13.17
C PRO A 674 -41.87 -4.47 -11.72
N PRO A 675 -42.24 -3.40 -10.99
CA PRO A 675 -42.58 -3.48 -9.57
C PRO A 675 -43.67 -4.51 -9.21
N SER A 676 -44.67 -4.71 -10.07
CA SER A 676 -45.72 -5.73 -9.85
C SER A 676 -45.21 -7.18 -9.74
N GLN A 677 -43.98 -7.44 -10.21
CA GLN A 677 -43.35 -8.76 -10.14
C GLN A 677 -42.42 -8.95 -8.93
N TRP A 678 -42.19 -7.89 -8.15
CA TRP A 678 -41.28 -7.93 -7.01
C TRP A 678 -41.90 -8.72 -5.86
N LEU A 679 -41.13 -9.62 -5.27
CA LEU A 679 -41.60 -10.48 -4.18
C LEU A 679 -41.33 -9.84 -2.82
N LYS A 680 -42.22 -10.09 -1.86
CA LYS A 680 -41.98 -9.73 -0.46
C LYS A 680 -40.65 -10.33 0.03
N GLY A 681 -39.83 -9.48 0.64
CA GLY A 681 -38.52 -9.86 1.15
C GLY A 681 -37.36 -9.65 0.17
N GLU A 682 -37.62 -9.13 -1.03
CA GLU A 682 -36.58 -8.86 -2.02
C GLU A 682 -35.93 -7.49 -1.85
N GLN A 683 -34.67 -7.39 -2.28
CA GLN A 683 -34.02 -6.13 -2.58
C GLN A 683 -33.90 -5.95 -4.10
N VAL A 684 -34.15 -4.74 -4.58
CA VAL A 684 -34.07 -4.39 -6.01
C VAL A 684 -33.40 -3.04 -6.15
N THR A 685 -32.35 -2.95 -6.97
CA THR A 685 -31.70 -1.69 -7.29
C THR A 685 -32.26 -1.15 -8.60
N THR A 686 -32.64 0.13 -8.63
CA THR A 686 -33.09 0.82 -9.83
C THR A 686 -32.17 1.97 -10.22
N PHE A 687 -32.05 2.27 -11.51
CA PHE A 687 -31.13 3.26 -12.06
C PHE A 687 -31.91 4.30 -12.85
N HIS A 688 -31.63 5.57 -12.57
CA HIS A 688 -32.30 6.72 -13.17
C HIS A 688 -31.26 7.76 -13.58
N ARG A 689 -31.52 8.47 -14.67
CA ARG A 689 -30.69 9.59 -15.12
C ARG A 689 -31.49 10.87 -15.01
N LEU A 690 -31.03 11.77 -14.14
CA LEU A 690 -31.64 13.08 -13.91
C LEU A 690 -30.93 14.13 -14.77
N ASP A 691 -31.65 14.73 -15.72
CA ASP A 691 -31.09 15.75 -16.62
C ASP A 691 -31.15 17.13 -15.96
N VAL A 692 -30.00 17.63 -15.54
CA VAL A 692 -29.89 18.90 -14.82
C VAL A 692 -29.91 20.08 -15.80
N PRO A 693 -30.80 21.08 -15.62
CA PRO A 693 -30.81 22.29 -16.43
C PRO A 693 -29.50 23.06 -16.38
N LEU A 694 -29.18 23.81 -17.44
CA LEU A 694 -28.01 24.69 -17.48
C LEU A 694 -28.23 25.98 -16.66
N ASP A 695 -29.48 26.42 -16.56
CA ASP A 695 -29.93 27.66 -15.93
C ASP A 695 -30.53 27.39 -14.53
N ILE A 696 -29.71 26.90 -13.61
CA ILE A 696 -30.14 26.74 -12.21
C ILE A 696 -30.10 28.10 -11.49
N PRO A 697 -31.21 28.61 -10.95
CA PRO A 697 -31.29 29.97 -10.41
C PRO A 697 -30.83 30.08 -8.95
N THR A 698 -29.77 29.36 -8.53
CA THR A 698 -29.30 29.36 -7.14
C THR A 698 -27.77 29.40 -7.03
N ASP A 699 -27.28 30.03 -5.96
CA ASP A 699 -25.89 30.03 -5.48
C ASP A 699 -25.71 29.15 -4.23
N THR A 700 -26.75 28.43 -3.83
CA THR A 700 -26.77 27.54 -2.67
C THR A 700 -26.99 26.09 -3.09
N ASN A 701 -26.63 25.14 -2.23
CA ASN A 701 -26.79 23.73 -2.46
C ASN A 701 -28.29 23.34 -2.56
N PRO A 702 -28.75 22.77 -3.70
CA PRO A 702 -30.12 22.29 -3.83
C PRO A 702 -30.32 20.94 -3.15
N GLN A 703 -31.57 20.64 -2.80
CA GLN A 703 -31.98 19.36 -2.27
C GLN A 703 -32.62 18.50 -3.36
N LEU A 704 -32.22 17.23 -3.40
CA LEU A 704 -32.85 16.20 -4.21
C LEU A 704 -33.89 15.47 -3.38
N ASN A 705 -35.15 15.58 -3.78
CA ASN A 705 -36.28 14.92 -3.16
C ASN A 705 -36.82 13.82 -4.07
N LEU A 706 -37.28 12.72 -3.48
CA LEU A 706 -37.84 11.56 -4.17
C LEU A 706 -39.26 11.30 -3.73
N GLN A 707 -40.16 11.08 -4.69
CA GLN A 707 -41.52 10.61 -4.44
C GLN A 707 -41.78 9.34 -5.25
N LEU A 708 -42.56 8.44 -4.66
CA LEU A 708 -43.07 7.26 -5.33
C LEU A 708 -44.52 7.53 -5.76
N LEU A 709 -44.85 7.23 -7.02
CA LEU A 709 -46.14 7.52 -7.63
C LEU A 709 -46.79 6.22 -8.16
N PRO A 710 -48.12 6.09 -8.10
CA PRO A 710 -48.85 5.08 -8.86
C PRO A 710 -48.68 5.26 -10.39
N PRO A 711 -49.01 4.24 -11.20
CA PRO A 711 -48.90 4.33 -12.65
C PRO A 711 -49.84 5.38 -13.26
N ASP A 712 -51.06 5.52 -12.72
CA ASP A 712 -52.16 6.25 -13.35
C ASP A 712 -52.47 7.61 -12.71
N THR A 713 -51.80 7.97 -11.61
CA THR A 713 -52.04 9.22 -10.87
C THR A 713 -50.74 9.89 -10.47
N ASP A 714 -50.74 11.22 -10.39
CA ASP A 714 -49.62 12.03 -9.88
C ASP A 714 -49.76 12.33 -8.37
N GLU A 715 -50.67 11.65 -7.68
CA GLU A 715 -50.74 11.69 -6.21
C GLU A 715 -49.71 10.70 -5.63
N PRO A 716 -48.71 11.17 -4.85
CA PRO A 716 -47.65 10.30 -4.33
C PRO A 716 -48.13 9.37 -3.23
N PHE A 717 -47.49 8.20 -3.11
CA PHE A 717 -47.67 7.31 -1.98
C PHE A 717 -47.31 8.04 -0.67
N LEU A 718 -48.08 7.76 0.38
CA LEU A 718 -47.83 8.31 1.70
C LEU A 718 -46.52 7.76 2.27
N LEU A 719 -45.72 8.65 2.82
CA LEU A 719 -44.53 8.28 3.57
C LEU A 719 -44.93 7.94 5.01
N SER A 720 -44.91 6.65 5.38
CA SER A 720 -45.26 6.20 6.73
C SER A 720 -44.10 6.37 7.72
N GLN A 721 -42.87 6.45 7.23
CA GLN A 721 -41.65 6.62 8.01
C GLN A 721 -40.53 7.26 7.17
N GLY A 722 -39.57 7.93 7.82
CA GLY A 722 -38.39 8.51 7.17
C GLY A 722 -38.64 9.88 6.52
N THR A 723 -37.77 10.28 5.61
CA THR A 723 -37.86 11.53 4.83
C THR A 723 -37.83 11.26 3.34
N ASN A 724 -38.46 12.11 2.53
CA ASN A 724 -38.38 12.04 1.08
C ASN A 724 -37.16 12.79 0.51
N THR A 725 -36.37 13.46 1.34
CA THR A 725 -35.11 14.10 0.93
C THR A 725 -34.00 13.06 0.83
N LEU A 726 -33.45 12.85 -0.36
CA LEU A 726 -32.33 11.94 -0.59
C LEU A 726 -31.01 12.54 -0.12
N ALA A 727 -30.70 13.76 -0.59
CA ALA A 727 -29.47 14.46 -0.24
C ALA A 727 -29.57 15.96 -0.51
N GLU A 728 -28.71 16.72 0.16
CA GLU A 728 -28.30 18.06 -0.26
C GLU A 728 -27.09 17.91 -1.20
N LEU A 729 -27.17 18.47 -2.41
CA LEU A 729 -26.14 18.35 -3.43
C LEU A 729 -25.24 19.59 -3.40
N GLU A 730 -23.92 19.39 -3.41
CA GLU A 730 -22.95 20.46 -3.51
C GLU A 730 -22.97 21.06 -4.92
N LEU A 731 -23.42 22.31 -5.02
CA LEU A 731 -23.47 23.01 -6.30
C LEU A 731 -22.06 23.45 -6.72
N VAL A 732 -21.53 22.84 -7.77
CA VAL A 732 -20.22 23.19 -8.33
C VAL A 732 -20.46 24.10 -9.53
N LEU A 733 -20.30 25.40 -9.29
CA LEU A 733 -20.27 26.40 -10.34
C LEU A 733 -18.88 26.46 -10.96
N ARG A 734 -18.79 26.44 -12.28
CA ARG A 734 -17.55 26.74 -12.99
C ARG A 734 -17.45 28.23 -13.30
N GLU A 735 -16.23 28.75 -13.32
CA GLU A 735 -15.98 30.10 -13.81
C GLU A 735 -16.19 30.13 -15.32
N HIS A 736 -17.06 31.02 -15.80
CA HIS A 736 -17.29 31.22 -17.23
C HIS A 736 -16.35 32.30 -17.76
N ILE A 737 -15.40 31.89 -18.60
CA ILE A 737 -14.43 32.80 -19.22
C ILE A 737 -14.99 33.27 -20.56
N PHE A 738 -15.07 34.59 -20.77
CA PHE A 738 -15.52 35.17 -22.05
C PHE A 738 -14.44 36.02 -22.72
N GLU A 739 -13.40 36.39 -21.98
CA GLU A 739 -12.24 37.10 -22.50
C GLU A 739 -11.13 36.09 -22.83
N PRO A 740 -10.57 36.10 -24.05
CA PRO A 740 -9.59 35.11 -24.46
C PRO A 740 -8.30 35.23 -23.64
N PRO A 741 -7.82 34.13 -23.03
CA PRO A 741 -6.53 34.13 -22.36
C PRO A 741 -5.39 34.27 -23.39
N VAL A 742 -4.19 34.56 -22.89
CA VAL A 742 -2.99 34.62 -23.75
C VAL A 742 -2.53 33.18 -24.04
N PHE A 743 -2.44 32.84 -25.33
CA PHE A 743 -1.90 31.58 -25.84
C PHE A 743 -0.77 31.84 -26.84
N ALA A 744 0.20 30.95 -26.89
CA ALA A 744 1.43 31.07 -27.66
C ALA A 744 1.23 30.84 -29.16
N TYR A 745 0.31 29.94 -29.54
CA TYR A 745 0.06 29.59 -30.94
C TYR A 745 -1.39 29.86 -31.35
N PRO A 746 -1.70 31.08 -31.85
CA PRO A 746 -3.00 31.37 -32.45
C PRO A 746 -3.28 30.47 -33.65
N LEU A 747 -4.44 29.82 -33.65
CA LEU A 747 -4.89 28.95 -34.74
C LEU A 747 -6.41 28.95 -34.77
N GLU A 748 -6.99 29.77 -35.65
CA GLU A 748 -8.44 29.89 -35.76
C GLU A 748 -9.01 28.81 -36.68
N ALA A 749 -9.84 27.93 -36.12
CA ALA A 749 -10.54 26.90 -36.87
C ALA A 749 -11.96 26.73 -36.35
N ARG A 750 -12.95 26.65 -37.24
CA ARG A 750 -14.35 26.43 -36.89
C ARG A 750 -14.71 24.95 -37.03
N PHE A 751 -15.38 24.42 -36.01
CA PHE A 751 -15.85 23.05 -35.91
C PHE A 751 -17.38 23.06 -35.97
N GLY A 752 -17.93 22.66 -37.12
CA GLY A 752 -19.36 22.75 -37.38
C GLY A 752 -19.86 24.20 -37.32
N ASP A 753 -21.03 24.39 -36.74
CA ASP A 753 -21.64 25.71 -36.55
C ASP A 753 -21.49 26.24 -35.10
N ASP A 754 -21.09 25.38 -34.16
CA ASP A 754 -21.23 25.66 -32.73
C ASP A 754 -19.90 25.94 -32.01
N ILE A 755 -18.75 25.48 -32.52
CA ILE A 755 -17.47 25.56 -31.79
C ILE A 755 -16.39 26.18 -32.68
N ARG A 756 -15.48 26.94 -32.07
CA ARG A 756 -14.27 27.48 -32.68
C ARG A 756 -13.06 27.17 -31.80
N LEU A 757 -11.94 26.78 -32.39
CA LEU A 757 -10.64 26.78 -31.74
C LEU A 757 -9.99 28.16 -31.96
N LEU A 758 -9.49 28.79 -30.90
CA LEU A 758 -8.81 30.09 -30.96
C LEU A 758 -7.29 29.93 -31.10
N GLY A 759 -6.73 28.90 -30.49
CA GLY A 759 -5.30 28.63 -30.46
C GLY A 759 -4.97 27.49 -29.52
N TYR A 760 -3.68 27.25 -29.31
CA TYR A 760 -3.17 26.22 -28.42
C TYR A 760 -1.82 26.59 -27.79
N ASP A 761 -1.48 25.89 -26.71
CA ASP A 761 -0.13 25.83 -26.13
C ASP A 761 0.38 24.39 -26.17
N LEU A 762 1.68 24.21 -26.36
CA LEU A 762 2.28 22.88 -26.52
C LEU A 762 3.64 22.81 -25.81
N ASP A 763 3.74 21.93 -24.83
CA ASP A 763 5.00 21.55 -24.18
C ASP A 763 5.47 20.17 -24.66
N THR A 764 6.66 20.16 -25.25
CA THR A 764 7.31 18.97 -25.83
C THR A 764 8.53 18.51 -25.03
N SER A 765 8.74 19.05 -23.83
CA SER A 765 9.91 18.76 -22.98
C SER A 765 10.07 17.27 -22.64
N ASN A 766 8.97 16.51 -22.59
CA ASN A 766 8.96 15.07 -22.32
C ASN A 766 8.54 14.21 -23.54
N SER A 767 8.90 14.66 -24.74
CA SER A 767 8.64 13.96 -26.00
C SER A 767 9.62 12.79 -26.24
N VAL A 768 9.51 11.74 -25.43
CA VAL A 768 10.29 10.48 -25.53
C VAL A 768 9.34 9.27 -25.52
N PRO A 769 9.78 8.07 -25.96
CA PRO A 769 9.01 6.84 -25.76
C PRO A 769 8.65 6.67 -24.28
N ASN A 770 7.42 6.24 -23.99
CA ASN A 770 6.87 6.15 -22.63
C ASN A 770 6.73 7.50 -21.89
N GLY A 771 6.96 8.63 -22.57
CA GLY A 771 6.68 9.98 -22.10
C GLY A 771 5.28 10.48 -22.47
N GLN A 772 5.07 11.79 -22.38
CA GLN A 772 3.79 12.43 -22.71
C GLN A 772 3.98 13.85 -23.26
N LEU A 773 3.06 14.28 -24.12
CA LEU A 773 2.97 15.66 -24.64
C LEU A 773 1.87 16.41 -23.89
N ARG A 774 2.17 17.61 -23.39
CA ARG A 774 1.16 18.46 -22.75
C ARG A 774 0.67 19.50 -23.74
N LEU A 775 -0.60 19.38 -24.12
CA LEU A 775 -1.31 20.23 -25.07
C LEU A 775 -2.43 20.97 -24.34
N THR A 776 -2.51 22.28 -24.51
CA THR A 776 -3.66 23.07 -24.03
C THR A 776 -4.41 23.64 -25.23
N LEU A 777 -5.70 23.35 -25.34
CA LEU A 777 -6.57 23.83 -26.42
C LEU A 777 -7.51 24.91 -25.88
N TYR A 778 -7.62 26.02 -26.63
CA TYR A 778 -8.49 27.14 -26.26
C TYR A 778 -9.71 27.15 -27.17
N TRP A 779 -10.79 26.55 -26.71
CA TRP A 779 -12.05 26.47 -27.44
C TRP A 779 -12.95 27.66 -27.12
N GLN A 780 -13.76 28.09 -28.07
CA GLN A 780 -14.83 29.06 -27.87
C GLN A 780 -16.14 28.50 -28.44
N ALA A 781 -17.20 28.54 -27.64
CA ALA A 781 -18.54 28.25 -28.12
C ALA A 781 -19.08 29.44 -28.93
N ILE A 782 -19.51 29.18 -30.17
CA ILE A 782 -20.28 30.12 -31.00
C ILE A 782 -21.74 30.09 -30.56
N ASN A 783 -22.31 28.89 -30.44
CA ASN A 783 -23.62 28.60 -29.85
C ASN A 783 -23.43 27.49 -28.80
N THR A 784 -24.46 27.23 -27.99
CA THR A 784 -24.49 26.02 -27.15
C THR A 784 -24.66 24.78 -28.04
N PRO A 785 -23.66 23.89 -28.12
CA PRO A 785 -23.74 22.67 -28.90
C PRO A 785 -24.90 21.78 -28.45
N ALA A 786 -25.63 21.18 -29.40
CA ALA A 786 -26.69 20.23 -29.07
C ALA A 786 -26.14 18.87 -28.59
N ASP A 787 -24.95 18.50 -29.09
CA ASP A 787 -24.29 17.24 -28.77
C ASP A 787 -23.07 17.46 -27.86
N SER A 788 -22.78 16.43 -27.05
CA SER A 788 -21.51 16.30 -26.33
C SER A 788 -20.46 15.66 -27.23
N TYR A 789 -19.42 16.40 -27.58
CA TYR A 789 -18.35 15.95 -28.46
C TYR A 789 -17.14 15.43 -27.67
N THR A 790 -16.49 14.43 -28.25
CA THR A 790 -15.17 13.94 -27.84
C THR A 790 -14.11 14.60 -28.70
N VAL A 791 -13.07 15.12 -28.05
CA VAL A 791 -11.89 15.63 -28.72
C VAL A 791 -10.94 14.46 -28.91
N PHE A 792 -10.40 14.29 -30.11
CA PHE A 792 -9.27 13.40 -30.36
C PHE A 792 -8.01 14.22 -30.61
N ASN A 793 -6.89 13.77 -30.06
CA ASN A 793 -5.56 14.26 -30.41
C ASN A 793 -4.67 13.09 -30.75
N HIS A 794 -4.17 13.03 -31.98
CA HIS A 794 -3.34 11.93 -32.46
C HIS A 794 -1.97 12.44 -32.87
N LEU A 795 -0.95 11.70 -32.47
CA LEU A 795 0.43 11.86 -32.90
C LEU A 795 0.71 10.86 -34.01
N VAL A 796 0.69 11.31 -35.27
CA VAL A 796 0.67 10.46 -36.46
C VAL A 796 2.01 10.51 -37.18
N GLY A 797 2.57 9.33 -37.48
CA GLY A 797 3.81 9.18 -38.25
C GLY A 797 3.61 9.36 -39.74
N ASN A 798 4.71 9.50 -40.49
CA ASN A 798 4.68 9.59 -41.95
C ASN A 798 4.13 8.33 -42.64
N ASP A 799 4.10 7.21 -41.93
CA ASP A 799 3.52 5.93 -42.33
C ASP A 799 2.01 5.84 -42.05
N GLY A 800 1.42 6.88 -41.45
CA GLY A 800 0.02 6.91 -41.03
C GLY A 800 -0.27 6.20 -39.71
N GLN A 801 0.76 5.67 -39.03
CA GLN A 801 0.59 5.00 -37.73
C GLN A 801 0.48 6.02 -36.60
N ILE A 802 -0.42 5.74 -35.66
CA ILE A 802 -0.61 6.57 -34.45
C ILE A 802 0.37 6.11 -33.37
N GLN A 803 1.28 6.99 -32.96
CA GLN A 803 2.28 6.72 -31.92
C GLN A 803 1.95 7.33 -30.55
N GLY A 804 0.91 8.15 -30.49
CA GLY A 804 0.33 8.67 -29.25
C GLY A 804 -1.08 9.14 -29.53
N GLN A 805 -2.00 8.92 -28.60
CA GLN A 805 -3.39 9.32 -28.77
C GLN A 805 -4.06 9.65 -27.44
N LEU A 806 -5.00 10.58 -27.49
CA LEU A 806 -5.94 10.85 -26.43
C LEU A 806 -7.29 11.24 -27.03
N ASP A 807 -8.29 10.40 -26.80
CA ASP A 807 -9.67 10.61 -27.21
C ASP A 807 -10.52 10.69 -25.95
N SER A 808 -10.96 11.90 -25.60
CA SER A 808 -11.78 12.17 -24.42
C SER A 808 -12.60 13.44 -24.62
N PRO A 809 -13.77 13.57 -23.96
CA PRO A 809 -14.42 14.86 -23.81
C PRO A 809 -13.46 15.93 -23.26
N PRO A 810 -13.71 17.22 -23.55
CA PRO A 810 -12.88 18.31 -23.04
C PRO A 810 -12.80 18.31 -21.52
N VAL A 811 -11.65 18.72 -20.98
CA VAL A 811 -11.43 18.88 -19.54
C VAL A 811 -11.67 17.59 -18.75
N SER A 812 -11.28 16.43 -19.31
CA SER A 812 -11.38 15.11 -18.66
C SER A 812 -12.80 14.78 -18.13
N ASP A 813 -13.81 14.87 -19.00
CA ASP A 813 -15.24 14.66 -18.69
C ASP A 813 -15.89 15.69 -17.76
N ALA A 814 -15.13 16.65 -17.24
CA ALA A 814 -15.72 17.63 -16.33
C ALA A 814 -16.73 18.51 -17.08
N TRP A 815 -16.43 18.95 -18.30
CA TRP A 815 -17.15 20.07 -18.93
C TRP A 815 -17.61 19.70 -20.35
N LEU A 816 -18.66 18.89 -20.44
CA LEU A 816 -19.27 18.46 -21.70
C LEU A 816 -19.58 19.65 -22.63
N THR A 817 -19.35 19.50 -23.94
CA THR A 817 -19.56 20.60 -24.90
C THR A 817 -20.98 21.11 -24.93
N SER A 818 -21.98 20.26 -24.65
CA SER A 818 -23.39 20.67 -24.59
C SER A 818 -23.73 21.60 -23.41
N THR A 819 -22.79 21.81 -22.48
CA THR A 819 -22.95 22.78 -21.38
C THR A 819 -22.26 24.11 -21.65
N TRP A 820 -21.67 24.31 -22.84
CA TRP A 820 -20.95 25.54 -23.15
C TRP A 820 -21.92 26.67 -23.51
N LEU A 821 -21.75 27.82 -22.87
CA LEU A 821 -22.57 29.00 -23.12
C LEU A 821 -22.07 29.75 -24.38
N PRO A 822 -22.96 30.41 -25.15
CA PRO A 822 -22.53 31.19 -26.30
C PRO A 822 -21.48 32.25 -25.92
N GLY A 823 -20.36 32.25 -26.61
CA GLY A 823 -19.20 33.13 -26.37
C GLY A 823 -18.21 32.62 -25.32
N GLU A 824 -18.55 31.58 -24.55
CA GLU A 824 -17.70 31.02 -23.50
C GLU A 824 -16.44 30.39 -24.08
N ILE A 825 -15.33 30.54 -23.36
CA ILE A 825 -14.01 30.04 -23.71
C ILE A 825 -13.61 28.95 -22.72
N ILE A 826 -13.26 27.78 -23.26
CA ILE A 826 -12.87 26.60 -22.48
C ILE A 826 -11.38 26.34 -22.69
N VAL A 827 -10.67 26.24 -21.57
CA VAL A 827 -9.25 25.86 -21.52
C VAL A 827 -9.17 24.37 -21.27
N ASP A 828 -8.76 23.62 -22.29
CA ASP A 828 -8.73 22.15 -22.29
C ASP A 828 -7.29 21.65 -22.25
N GLU A 829 -6.79 21.33 -21.05
CA GLU A 829 -5.45 20.77 -20.83
C GLU A 829 -5.44 19.25 -21.02
N ARG A 830 -4.49 18.76 -21.83
CA ARG A 830 -4.47 17.39 -22.34
C ARG A 830 -3.07 16.81 -22.33
N ASP A 831 -2.87 15.74 -21.55
CA ASP A 831 -1.64 14.97 -21.51
C ASP A 831 -1.75 13.76 -22.46
N ILE A 832 -1.12 13.84 -23.63
CA ILE A 832 -1.18 12.81 -24.67
C ILE A 832 -0.03 11.82 -24.46
N PRO A 833 -0.31 10.55 -24.09
CA PRO A 833 0.74 9.56 -23.86
C PRO A 833 1.41 9.15 -25.18
N ILE A 834 2.73 8.98 -25.15
CA ILE A 834 3.53 8.46 -26.26
C ILE A 834 3.79 6.97 -26.00
N ARG A 835 3.54 6.13 -27.01
CA ARG A 835 3.71 4.68 -26.90
C ARG A 835 5.16 4.31 -26.53
N PRO A 836 5.37 3.26 -25.70
CA PRO A 836 6.72 2.82 -25.33
C PRO A 836 7.58 2.36 -26.51
N ASN A 837 6.96 1.88 -27.59
CA ASN A 837 7.63 1.42 -28.80
C ASN A 837 7.64 2.48 -29.92
N ALA A 838 7.30 3.74 -29.62
CA ALA A 838 7.36 4.82 -30.60
C ALA A 838 8.81 5.02 -31.07
N THR A 839 9.00 5.06 -32.40
CA THR A 839 10.33 5.31 -32.97
C THR A 839 10.72 6.78 -32.79
N ALA A 840 12.01 7.07 -32.61
CA ALA A 840 12.47 8.46 -32.67
C ALA A 840 12.21 9.04 -34.07
N GLY A 841 11.67 10.26 -34.15
CA GLY A 841 11.28 10.86 -35.43
C GLY A 841 10.33 12.04 -35.28
N THR A 842 9.94 12.62 -36.42
CA THR A 842 8.97 13.72 -36.48
C THR A 842 7.58 13.20 -36.78
N TYR A 843 6.60 13.69 -36.04
CA TYR A 843 5.21 13.28 -36.07
C TYR A 843 4.29 14.49 -36.20
N SER A 844 3.15 14.29 -36.86
CA SER A 844 2.10 15.30 -36.98
C SER A 844 1.15 15.20 -35.80
N LEU A 845 0.98 16.28 -35.05
CA LEU A 845 -0.03 16.39 -34.00
C LEU A 845 -1.32 16.93 -34.62
N ILE A 846 -2.34 16.08 -34.71
CA ILE A 846 -3.65 16.42 -35.27
C ILE A 846 -4.72 16.44 -34.19
N ALA A 847 -5.77 17.24 -34.39
CA ALA A 847 -6.91 17.33 -33.50
C ALA A 847 -8.25 17.33 -34.24
N GLY A 848 -9.31 16.91 -33.55
CA GLY A 848 -10.66 17.22 -33.99
C GLY A 848 -11.75 16.74 -33.04
N LEU A 849 -13.01 16.89 -33.46
CA LEU A 849 -14.19 16.57 -32.67
C LEU A 849 -15.03 15.47 -33.33
N TYR A 850 -15.62 14.60 -32.53
CA TYR A 850 -16.60 13.63 -32.98
C TYR A 850 -17.64 13.32 -31.91
N THR A 851 -18.79 12.75 -32.29
CA THR A 851 -19.80 12.31 -31.34
C THR A 851 -19.52 10.85 -30.93
N ALA A 852 -19.28 10.59 -29.63
CA ALA A 852 -18.90 9.26 -29.15
C ALA A 852 -19.91 8.15 -29.48
N SER A 853 -21.20 8.47 -29.45
CA SER A 853 -22.28 7.49 -29.65
C SER A 853 -22.33 6.87 -31.05
N ASN A 854 -21.79 7.56 -32.07
CA ASN A 854 -21.86 7.11 -33.47
C ASN A 854 -20.55 7.29 -34.26
N GLY A 855 -19.50 7.84 -33.65
CA GLY A 855 -18.19 8.06 -34.27
C GLY A 855 -18.18 9.16 -35.34
N LYS A 856 -19.25 9.92 -35.53
CA LYS A 856 -19.37 10.92 -36.59
C LYS A 856 -18.49 12.13 -36.28
N ARG A 857 -17.57 12.47 -37.20
CA ARG A 857 -16.68 13.62 -37.08
C ARG A 857 -17.42 14.94 -37.37
N VAL A 858 -17.00 16.00 -36.70
CA VAL A 858 -17.50 17.36 -36.89
C VAL A 858 -16.68 18.03 -37.99
N PRO A 859 -17.32 18.55 -39.06
CA PRO A 859 -16.61 19.23 -40.15
C PRO A 859 -15.76 20.42 -39.66
N ILE A 860 -14.53 20.54 -40.15
CA ILE A 860 -13.59 21.60 -39.74
C ILE A 860 -13.33 22.57 -40.90
N ILE A 861 -13.44 23.87 -40.64
CA ILE A 861 -13.06 24.95 -41.56
C ILE A 861 -11.93 25.77 -40.91
N ALA A 862 -10.76 25.80 -41.53
CA ALA A 862 -9.64 26.66 -41.15
C ALA A 862 -9.15 27.45 -42.36
N ASP A 863 -8.80 28.72 -42.20
CA ASP A 863 -8.43 29.63 -43.29
C ASP A 863 -9.43 29.66 -44.48
N GLY A 864 -10.73 29.48 -44.17
CA GLY A 864 -11.80 29.45 -45.16
C GLY A 864 -11.87 28.17 -46.01
N GLN A 865 -11.10 27.13 -45.67
CA GLN A 865 -11.10 25.84 -46.37
C GLN A 865 -11.50 24.68 -45.45
N ASN A 866 -12.28 23.73 -45.99
CA ASN A 866 -12.59 22.48 -45.30
C ASN A 866 -11.33 21.65 -45.12
N GLN A 867 -11.11 21.15 -43.91
CA GLN A 867 -9.95 20.30 -43.62
C GLN A 867 -10.21 18.84 -44.02
N PRO A 868 -9.23 18.17 -44.65
CA PRO A 868 -9.40 16.80 -45.11
C PRO A 868 -9.57 15.84 -43.92
N GLY A 869 -10.56 14.95 -44.02
CA GLY A 869 -10.83 13.92 -43.01
C GLY A 869 -11.36 14.47 -41.68
N ASP A 870 -11.80 15.74 -41.65
CA ASP A 870 -12.25 16.43 -40.45
C ASP A 870 -11.18 16.35 -39.34
N GLN A 871 -9.93 16.63 -39.73
CA GLN A 871 -8.76 16.67 -38.86
C GLN A 871 -8.01 18.00 -39.07
N LEU A 872 -7.67 18.67 -37.97
CA LEU A 872 -6.87 19.89 -37.98
C LEU A 872 -5.42 19.56 -37.59
N LEU A 873 -4.46 19.93 -38.44
CA LEU A 873 -3.05 19.87 -38.08
C LEU A 873 -2.70 21.02 -37.12
N LEU A 874 -2.27 20.69 -35.91
CA LEU A 874 -1.84 21.69 -34.92
C LEU A 874 -0.37 22.06 -35.11
N SER A 875 0.51 21.05 -35.09
CA SER A 875 1.97 21.23 -35.17
C SER A 875 2.68 19.93 -35.57
N THR A 876 4.00 20.01 -35.78
CA THR A 876 4.89 18.86 -35.91
C THR A 876 5.73 18.71 -34.64
N VAL A 877 5.75 17.51 -34.05
CA VAL A 877 6.47 17.19 -32.81
C VAL A 877 7.59 16.21 -33.10
N THR A 878 8.77 16.41 -32.50
CA THR A 878 9.89 15.47 -32.59
C THR A 878 9.92 14.60 -31.34
N VAL A 879 9.83 13.29 -31.50
CA VAL A 879 10.07 12.32 -30.43
C VAL A 879 11.55 11.97 -30.41
N ASN A 880 12.21 12.24 -29.29
CA ASN A 880 13.63 11.99 -29.09
C ASN A 880 13.86 10.53 -28.63
N PRO A 881 15.03 9.93 -28.92
CA PRO A 881 15.40 8.67 -28.28
C PRO A 881 15.52 8.85 -26.76
N GLU A 882 15.17 7.79 -26.02
CA GLU A 882 15.22 7.74 -24.54
C GLU A 882 16.65 7.91 -23.97
#